data_AF-A0A9X3GC55-F1
#
_entry.id   AF-A0A9X3GC55-F1
#
_cell.length_a   1.000
_cell.length_b   1.000
_cell.length_c   1.000
_cell.angle_alpha   90.00
_cell.angle_beta   90.00
_cell.angle_gamma   90.00
#
_symmetry.space_group_name_H-M   'P 1'
#
loop_
_entity.id
_entity.type
_entity.pdbx_description
1 polymer ?
#
loop_
_entity_poly.entity_id
_entity_poly.type
_entity_poly.pdbx_seq_one_letter_code
_entity_poly.pdbx_strand_id
1 'polypeptide(L)'
;MPPGLLHQQVSSALTNWQLDTAEALLREIDGELPAAPVDDHSAAPLTSLARAWADTLRAELLVRRLRRAGYSLLGDPLVEGGPEQEGPLDQHDPDEAVDRDSRSESATQAALAISLVRSARAAFDAQDDDLQRAAGLVRHARIELLSRRVDAAMDEAVESASLLDPALPPSPLLVHTLSSLAAVLADLELMPLALDYQRRAADLTAEAISAASPVSADDAVDALAAEAATRLAALCAEVGEGLLDDGGADAAAPHFAEARDLAVRALGQLYPGVPGLLDAQVVHGWALVGLGEHAAARSLLSSVVSAAKGADDLALLASAELGLGRALRRSGDPRAADDHLATALATATEHGLPRLRRAALRELCTLHAELDDAARALPYLQAYLADELDRVDERRTRWVELFGRRKSLLETERAAGQLRRQAYEDPLTHLPNRRYAEARLDGLLSAGAVPALAVVDIDRFKAINDAAGHPTGDAVLRAVGQLLVDGCRDTDEVCRWAGDEFVILLPDTTSEQAERAMERIRRSIATHDWSALGVEVPVRISVGIAQAARGDDRRTLFAAADGVLYDAKRAGRDRVVRLSGVTQTRAVDTAPDAIDAPVAEADPTAEDTAPVAVPTSSTVGEVTSPLPEDRHEQAEDATGGFAPLLVEPAADDAPADQPSPRLPSPLDELFGGPPTHPAAPRVAEPVASPAPAAAAVPPPVLSPVPVAPVLATGPDVIWGTGRSTEQVLALVREARREHPGHPAVVVRASADTLVALATEHDAYTTMDAAAMSAAVGPVPEPVGRVGVLCASSGDTPIAAEAAFVARVTGTEVVRVDDVGGSRIHPLLTDRSLLTDVDCLVVVAGLDAALASVVSGLTEVPVVAVPTSAGQGASSFGGFSALLTMLNSAAPGVVVSNIDNGWSAGVFAARIARRTAALPPS
;
A
#
# COMPACT_ATOMS: atom_id res chain seq x y z
N MET A 1 -19.90 6.62 -21.37
CA MET A 1 -19.48 5.61 -22.36
C MET A 1 -18.02 5.29 -22.07
N PRO A 2 -17.68 4.02 -21.77
CA PRO A 2 -16.29 3.62 -21.58
C PRO A 2 -15.49 3.88 -22.86
N PRO A 3 -14.16 3.94 -22.76
CA PRO A 3 -13.35 4.30 -23.91
C PRO A 3 -13.50 3.26 -25.02
N GLY A 4 -13.80 3.71 -26.24
CA GLY A 4 -13.98 2.83 -27.41
C GLY A 4 -12.67 2.17 -27.86
N LEU A 5 -12.75 1.40 -28.95
CA LEU A 5 -11.63 0.64 -29.53
C LEU A 5 -10.36 1.48 -29.75
N LEU A 6 -10.50 2.73 -30.18
CA LEU A 6 -9.37 3.65 -30.39
C LEU A 6 -8.60 3.92 -29.08
N HIS A 7 -9.30 4.05 -27.96
CA HIS A 7 -8.66 4.28 -26.67
C HIS A 7 -7.90 3.05 -26.16
N GLN A 8 -8.42 1.86 -26.44
CA GLN A 8 -7.74 0.60 -26.17
C GLN A 8 -6.46 0.49 -27.02
N GLN A 9 -6.53 0.87 -28.29
CA GLN A 9 -5.36 0.92 -29.17
C GLN A 9 -4.29 1.90 -28.66
N VAL A 10 -4.66 3.11 -28.23
CA VAL A 10 -3.70 4.06 -27.63
C VAL A 10 -3.11 3.48 -26.36
N SER A 11 -3.93 2.90 -25.48
CA SER A 11 -3.44 2.31 -24.22
C SER A 11 -2.47 1.16 -24.45
N SER A 12 -2.75 0.33 -25.46
CA SER A 12 -1.86 -0.73 -25.91
C SER A 12 -0.55 -0.18 -26.47
N ALA A 13 -0.62 0.80 -27.38
CA ALA A 13 0.56 1.47 -27.94
C ALA A 13 1.43 2.13 -26.85
N LEU A 14 0.81 2.80 -25.86
CA LEU A 14 1.53 3.35 -24.72
C LEU A 14 2.19 2.26 -23.89
N THR A 15 1.47 1.18 -23.56
CA THR A 15 2.01 0.04 -22.79
C THR A 15 3.23 -0.56 -23.48
N ASN A 16 3.18 -0.68 -24.80
CA ASN A 16 4.25 -1.24 -25.64
C ASN A 16 5.31 -0.21 -26.07
N TRP A 17 5.28 1.01 -25.52
CA TRP A 17 6.22 2.09 -25.83
C TRP A 17 6.26 2.54 -27.31
N GLN A 18 5.20 2.25 -28.07
CA GLN A 18 5.00 2.73 -29.44
C GLN A 18 4.50 4.19 -29.43
N LEU A 19 5.35 5.11 -28.96
CA LEU A 19 4.96 6.49 -28.63
C LEU A 19 4.47 7.28 -29.85
N ASP A 20 5.06 7.05 -31.03
CA ASP A 20 4.65 7.72 -32.27
C ASP A 20 3.30 7.19 -32.79
N THR A 21 3.05 5.88 -32.65
CA THR A 21 1.75 5.27 -32.93
C THR A 21 0.69 5.79 -31.98
N ALA A 22 1.00 5.84 -30.67
CA ALA A 22 0.09 6.39 -29.66
C ALA A 22 -0.26 7.86 -29.96
N GLU A 23 0.73 8.67 -30.36
CA GLU A 23 0.49 10.06 -30.75
C GLU A 23 -0.38 10.18 -32.00
N ALA A 24 -0.11 9.36 -33.03
CA ALA A 24 -0.92 9.35 -34.25
C ALA A 24 -2.39 9.01 -33.96
N LEU A 25 -2.63 7.97 -33.14
CA LEU A 25 -3.96 7.57 -32.71
C LEU A 25 -4.63 8.65 -31.84
N LEU A 26 -3.89 9.32 -30.95
CA LEU A 26 -4.43 10.41 -30.12
C LEU A 26 -4.92 11.60 -30.95
N ARG A 27 -4.27 11.91 -32.08
CA ARG A 27 -4.74 12.98 -33.00
C ARG A 27 -6.08 12.64 -33.64
N GLU A 28 -6.39 11.35 -33.84
CA GLU A 28 -7.69 10.92 -34.36
C GLU A 28 -8.80 11.16 -33.31
N ILE A 29 -8.52 10.94 -32.02
CA ILE A 29 -9.47 11.27 -30.92
C ILE A 29 -9.80 12.76 -30.91
N ASP A 30 -8.81 13.62 -31.14
CA ASP A 30 -8.97 15.08 -31.13
C ASP A 30 -9.86 15.58 -32.27
N GLY A 31 -9.90 14.87 -33.40
CA GLY A 31 -10.81 15.17 -34.51
C GLY A 31 -12.27 14.84 -34.23
N GLU A 32 -12.54 13.93 -33.29
CA GLU A 32 -13.91 13.49 -32.93
C GLU A 32 -14.52 14.27 -31.76
N LEU A 33 -13.71 14.97 -30.96
CA LEU A 33 -14.18 15.78 -29.83
C LEU A 33 -14.65 17.17 -30.32
N PRO A 34 -15.88 17.61 -30.00
CA PRO A 34 -16.36 18.92 -30.44
C PRO A 34 -15.51 20.05 -29.85
N ALA A 35 -15.04 20.96 -30.70
CA ALA A 35 -14.33 22.17 -30.28
C ALA A 35 -15.28 23.07 -29.48
N ALA A 36 -15.05 23.20 -28.16
CA ALA A 36 -15.73 24.20 -27.35
C ALA A 36 -15.11 25.58 -27.59
N PRO A 37 -15.90 26.66 -27.66
CA PRO A 37 -15.36 28.01 -27.81
C PRO A 37 -14.57 28.38 -26.55
N VAL A 38 -13.39 28.96 -26.78
CA VAL A 38 -12.58 29.57 -25.72
C VAL A 38 -13.23 30.91 -25.38
N ASP A 39 -14.03 30.95 -24.33
CA ASP A 39 -14.52 32.20 -23.74
C ASP A 39 -14.07 32.36 -22.30
N ASP A 40 -13.80 33.62 -22.00
CA ASP A 40 -13.02 34.19 -20.91
C ASP A 40 -13.73 34.11 -19.55
N HIS A 41 -12.94 33.86 -18.49
CA HIS A 41 -13.25 34.04 -17.07
C HIS A 41 -14.71 34.07 -16.59
N SER A 42 -15.38 32.93 -16.43
CA SER A 42 -16.26 32.61 -15.28
C SER A 42 -16.91 31.23 -15.42
N ALA A 43 -16.88 30.44 -14.32
CA ALA A 43 -17.33 29.05 -14.19
C ALA A 43 -16.46 28.00 -14.91
N ALA A 44 -15.89 27.06 -14.13
CA ALA A 44 -15.17 25.91 -14.65
C ALA A 44 -16.09 25.10 -15.57
N PRO A 45 -15.78 24.92 -16.86
CA PRO A 45 -16.56 24.04 -17.70
C PRO A 45 -16.38 22.62 -17.16
N LEU A 46 -17.49 21.96 -16.83
CA LEU A 46 -17.56 20.51 -16.61
C LEU A 46 -16.82 19.83 -17.78
N THR A 47 -15.59 19.38 -17.53
CA THR A 47 -14.81 18.64 -18.50
C THR A 47 -15.57 17.36 -18.82
N SER A 48 -15.93 17.16 -20.08
CA SER A 48 -16.61 15.93 -20.48
C SER A 48 -15.74 14.73 -20.11
N LEU A 49 -16.34 13.67 -19.56
CA LEU A 49 -15.62 12.45 -19.17
C LEU A 49 -14.70 11.92 -20.29
N ALA A 50 -15.14 12.01 -21.55
CA ALA A 50 -14.33 11.65 -22.72
C ALA A 50 -13.04 12.47 -22.84
N ARG A 51 -13.09 13.77 -22.53
CA ARG A 51 -11.91 14.65 -22.51
C ARG A 51 -10.97 14.28 -21.36
N ALA A 52 -11.51 13.95 -20.18
CA ALA A 52 -10.69 13.49 -19.05
C ALA A 52 -9.89 12.23 -19.41
N TRP A 53 -10.55 11.25 -20.05
CA TRP A 53 -9.89 10.06 -20.57
C TRP A 53 -8.78 10.39 -21.58
N ALA A 54 -9.04 11.25 -22.57
CA ALA A 54 -8.01 11.67 -23.54
C ALA A 54 -6.84 12.41 -22.87
N ASP A 55 -7.12 13.27 -21.89
CA ASP A 55 -6.12 14.03 -21.15
C ASP A 55 -5.19 13.09 -20.35
N THR A 56 -5.70 12.01 -19.74
CA THR A 56 -4.84 11.01 -19.07
C THR A 56 -3.91 10.28 -20.03
N LEU A 57 -4.38 9.92 -21.23
CA LEU A 57 -3.52 9.28 -22.24
C LEU A 57 -2.44 10.24 -22.74
N ARG A 58 -2.78 11.52 -22.97
CA ARG A 58 -1.80 12.54 -23.38
C ARG A 58 -0.77 12.78 -22.27
N ALA A 59 -1.21 12.85 -21.01
CA ALA A 59 -0.30 12.97 -19.89
C ALA A 59 0.68 11.80 -19.84
N GLU A 60 0.20 10.55 -19.93
CA GLU A 60 1.06 9.37 -19.93
C GLU A 60 2.06 9.38 -21.12
N LEU A 61 1.62 9.76 -22.32
CA LEU A 61 2.50 9.91 -23.49
C LEU A 61 3.64 10.91 -23.22
N LEU A 62 3.31 12.08 -22.65
CA LEU A 62 4.30 13.11 -22.32
C LEU A 62 5.30 12.62 -21.29
N VAL A 63 4.83 11.91 -20.24
CA VAL A 63 5.72 11.33 -19.22
C VAL A 63 6.69 10.33 -19.84
N ARG A 64 6.19 9.44 -20.71
CA ARG A 64 7.03 8.45 -21.40
C ARG A 64 8.05 9.11 -22.33
N ARG A 65 7.68 10.19 -23.04
CA ARG A 65 8.62 10.98 -23.87
C ARG A 65 9.69 11.67 -23.02
N LEU A 66 9.31 12.32 -21.92
CA LEU A 66 10.25 12.93 -20.97
C LEU A 66 11.26 11.89 -20.45
N ARG A 67 10.76 10.71 -20.08
CA ARG A 67 11.59 9.61 -19.61
C ARG A 67 12.56 9.11 -20.68
N ARG A 68 12.10 8.96 -21.93
CA ARG A 68 12.97 8.62 -23.08
C ARG A 68 14.03 9.69 -23.34
N ALA A 69 13.71 10.95 -23.09
CA ALA A 69 14.65 12.07 -23.18
C ALA A 69 15.58 12.19 -21.96
N GLY A 70 15.45 11.31 -20.95
CA GLY A 70 16.28 11.33 -19.75
C GLY A 70 15.83 12.32 -18.67
N TYR A 71 14.56 12.74 -18.68
CA TYR A 71 14.00 13.72 -17.73
C TYR A 71 12.86 13.15 -16.87
N SER A 72 12.72 13.67 -15.66
CA SER A 72 11.63 13.41 -14.72
C SER A 72 10.39 14.24 -15.07
N LEU A 73 9.26 13.95 -14.42
CA LEU A 73 8.04 14.76 -14.54
C LEU A 73 8.16 16.16 -13.92
N LEU A 74 9.26 16.45 -13.20
CA LEU A 74 9.60 17.78 -12.73
C LEU A 74 10.53 18.53 -13.72
N GLY A 75 10.96 17.86 -14.79
CA GLY A 75 11.93 18.38 -15.76
C GLY A 75 13.39 18.21 -15.35
N ASP A 76 13.66 17.44 -14.29
CA ASP A 76 15.03 17.17 -13.81
C ASP A 76 15.66 16.00 -14.58
N PRO A 77 16.97 16.02 -14.87
CA PRO A 77 17.65 14.88 -15.49
C PRO A 77 17.62 13.63 -14.58
N LEU A 78 17.40 12.46 -15.16
CA LEU A 78 17.25 11.18 -14.45
C LEU A 78 18.56 10.53 -14.00
N VAL A 79 19.72 11.05 -14.45
CA VAL A 79 21.05 10.55 -14.09
C VAL A 79 21.86 11.66 -13.41
N GLU A 80 21.96 11.60 -12.08
CA GLU A 80 23.00 12.33 -11.34
C GLU A 80 24.24 11.42 -11.26
N GLY A 81 25.27 11.70 -12.07
CA GLY A 81 26.59 11.07 -11.96
C GLY A 81 26.85 9.84 -12.86
N GLY A 82 27.05 10.05 -14.16
CA GLY A 82 27.85 9.18 -15.03
C GLY A 82 29.18 9.88 -15.36
N PRO A 83 30.26 9.16 -15.70
CA PRO A 83 31.60 9.74 -15.79
C PRO A 83 31.58 10.91 -16.75
N GLU A 84 32.08 12.05 -16.28
CA GLU A 84 32.38 13.19 -17.11
C GLU A 84 33.15 12.67 -18.33
N GLN A 85 32.60 12.89 -19.52
CA GLN A 85 33.45 13.04 -20.69
C GLN A 85 34.30 14.29 -20.42
N GLU A 86 35.39 14.12 -19.67
CA GLU A 86 36.51 15.06 -19.62
C GLU A 86 37.14 15.07 -21.02
N GLY A 87 36.49 15.80 -21.93
CA GLY A 87 37.20 16.43 -23.04
C GLY A 87 38.04 17.57 -22.45
N PRO A 88 39.29 17.75 -22.92
CA PRO A 88 40.17 18.75 -22.36
C PRO A 88 39.53 20.14 -22.50
N LEU A 89 39.50 20.89 -21.40
CA LEU A 89 39.11 22.28 -21.32
C LEU A 89 39.75 23.12 -22.44
N ASP A 90 39.00 23.31 -23.52
CA ASP A 90 39.25 24.38 -24.48
C ASP A 90 38.16 25.43 -24.26
N GLN A 91 38.55 26.54 -23.63
CA GLN A 91 37.67 27.69 -23.42
C GLN A 91 37.47 28.40 -24.75
N HIS A 92 36.43 27.99 -25.50
CA HIS A 92 35.58 28.80 -26.37
C HIS A 92 34.75 27.88 -27.29
N ASP A 93 33.52 27.55 -26.90
CA ASP A 93 32.50 27.09 -27.86
C ASP A 93 31.10 27.63 -27.48
N PRO A 94 30.24 28.03 -28.44
CA PRO A 94 28.96 28.69 -28.20
C PRO A 94 27.79 27.71 -27.96
N ASP A 95 28.04 26.46 -27.58
CA ASP A 95 27.03 25.38 -27.52
C ASP A 95 26.19 25.32 -26.22
N GLU A 96 26.39 26.24 -25.26
CA GLU A 96 25.51 26.33 -24.06
C GLU A 96 24.05 26.75 -24.37
N ALA A 97 23.75 27.19 -25.60
CA ALA A 97 22.38 27.56 -25.99
C ALA A 97 21.47 26.34 -26.23
N VAL A 98 22.02 25.21 -26.69
CA VAL A 98 21.23 24.02 -27.07
C VAL A 98 20.67 23.30 -25.83
N ASP A 99 21.42 23.28 -24.72
CA ASP A 99 21.00 22.59 -23.49
C ASP A 99 20.02 23.41 -22.63
N ARG A 100 19.90 24.73 -22.87
CA ARG A 100 18.87 25.56 -22.21
C ARG A 100 17.51 25.43 -22.88
N ASP A 101 17.47 25.32 -24.20
CA ASP A 101 16.22 25.16 -24.96
C ASP A 101 15.60 23.78 -24.70
N SER A 102 16.40 22.71 -24.64
CA SER A 102 15.94 21.35 -24.35
C SER A 102 15.34 21.20 -22.93
N ARG A 103 15.96 21.81 -21.91
CA ARG A 103 15.42 21.85 -20.54
C ARG A 103 14.16 22.69 -20.43
N SER A 104 14.10 23.82 -21.14
CA SER A 104 12.90 24.67 -21.20
C SER A 104 11.72 23.96 -21.85
N GLU A 105 11.96 23.23 -22.96
CA GLU A 105 10.96 22.42 -23.63
C GLU A 105 10.48 21.27 -22.73
N SER A 106 11.41 20.57 -22.07
CA SER A 106 11.11 19.48 -21.13
C SER A 106 10.28 19.96 -19.94
N ALA A 107 10.64 21.11 -19.35
CA ALA A 107 9.86 21.74 -18.27
C ALA A 107 8.45 22.14 -18.73
N THR A 108 8.31 22.59 -19.98
CA THR A 108 7.00 22.94 -20.56
C THR A 108 6.14 21.69 -20.77
N GLN A 109 6.72 20.60 -21.28
CA GLN A 109 6.04 19.31 -21.43
C GLN A 109 5.63 18.72 -20.08
N ALA A 110 6.50 18.83 -19.07
CA ALA A 110 6.21 18.43 -17.69
C ALA A 110 5.04 19.23 -17.09
N ALA A 111 5.05 20.56 -17.22
CA ALA A 111 3.96 21.40 -16.75
C ALA A 111 2.61 21.08 -17.44
N LEU A 112 2.65 20.79 -18.75
CA LEU A 112 1.47 20.35 -19.50
C LEU A 112 0.94 19.01 -18.97
N ALA A 113 1.82 18.01 -18.77
CA ALA A 113 1.43 16.72 -18.23
C ALA A 113 0.76 16.86 -16.84
N ILE A 114 1.35 17.65 -15.94
CA ILE A 114 0.79 17.93 -14.60
C ILE A 114 -0.61 18.57 -14.70
N SER A 115 -0.76 19.54 -15.61
CA SER A 115 -2.05 20.21 -15.83
C SER A 115 -3.13 19.23 -16.30
N LEU A 116 -2.80 18.38 -17.27
CA LEU A 116 -3.71 17.35 -17.82
C LEU A 116 -4.12 16.31 -16.77
N VAL A 117 -3.17 15.83 -15.96
CA VAL A 117 -3.48 14.90 -14.86
C VAL A 117 -4.44 15.54 -13.85
N ARG A 118 -4.17 16.80 -13.46
CA ARG A 118 -5.00 17.51 -12.49
C ARG A 118 -6.42 17.75 -13.02
N SER A 119 -6.56 18.18 -14.27
CA SER A 119 -7.87 18.41 -14.88
C SER A 119 -8.66 17.11 -15.06
N ALA A 120 -7.99 16.03 -15.46
CA ALA A 120 -8.60 14.73 -15.61
C ALA A 120 -9.06 14.15 -14.27
N ARG A 121 -8.20 14.21 -13.24
CA ARG A 121 -8.54 13.74 -11.89
C ARG A 121 -9.78 14.42 -11.35
N ALA A 122 -9.84 15.76 -11.40
CA ALA A 122 -11.02 16.50 -10.96
C ALA A 122 -12.30 16.09 -11.70
N ALA A 123 -12.19 15.72 -12.99
CA ALA A 123 -13.32 15.26 -13.78
C ALA A 123 -13.79 13.85 -13.39
N PHE A 124 -12.85 12.94 -13.06
CA PHE A 124 -13.16 11.61 -12.54
C PHE A 124 -13.78 11.70 -11.15
N ASP A 125 -13.20 12.48 -10.24
CA ASP A 125 -13.69 12.67 -8.87
C ASP A 125 -15.12 13.24 -8.83
N ALA A 126 -15.47 14.07 -9.81
CA ALA A 126 -16.81 14.62 -9.97
C ALA A 126 -17.87 13.63 -10.51
N GLN A 127 -17.48 12.42 -10.94
CA GLN A 127 -18.44 11.41 -11.39
C GLN A 127 -19.07 10.69 -10.20
N ASP A 128 -20.34 10.28 -10.31
CA ASP A 128 -21.00 9.41 -9.31
C ASP A 128 -20.74 7.90 -9.56
N ASP A 129 -19.91 7.55 -10.55
CA ASP A 129 -19.59 6.17 -10.96
C ASP A 129 -18.22 5.73 -10.41
N ASP A 130 -18.26 4.82 -9.43
CA ASP A 130 -17.06 4.26 -8.77
C ASP A 130 -16.12 3.56 -9.76
N LEU A 131 -16.63 2.92 -10.83
CA LEU A 131 -15.79 2.25 -11.81
C LEU A 131 -15.01 3.26 -12.67
N GLN A 132 -15.62 4.39 -13.02
CA GLN A 132 -14.94 5.46 -13.77
C GLN A 132 -13.87 6.11 -12.90
N ARG A 133 -14.17 6.38 -11.63
CA ARG A 133 -13.20 6.88 -10.65
C ARG A 133 -12.03 5.91 -10.49
N ALA A 134 -12.32 4.63 -10.25
CA ALA A 134 -11.30 3.60 -10.12
C ALA A 134 -10.37 3.55 -11.34
N ALA A 135 -10.94 3.60 -12.55
CA ALA A 135 -10.18 3.60 -13.79
C ALA A 135 -9.26 4.83 -13.94
N GLY A 136 -9.74 6.01 -13.57
CA GLY A 136 -8.94 7.24 -13.52
C GLY A 136 -7.77 7.13 -12.54
N LEU A 137 -8.02 6.63 -11.33
CA LEU A 137 -7.01 6.43 -10.29
C LEU A 137 -5.92 5.43 -10.70
N VAL A 138 -6.26 4.29 -11.34
CA VAL A 138 -5.24 3.35 -11.83
C VAL A 138 -4.30 4.00 -12.84
N ARG A 139 -4.85 4.80 -13.77
CA ARG A 139 -4.03 5.52 -14.76
C ARG A 139 -3.14 6.55 -14.09
N HIS A 140 -3.66 7.25 -13.10
CA HIS A 140 -2.86 8.18 -12.32
C HIS A 140 -1.73 7.45 -11.59
N ALA A 141 -2.01 6.31 -10.94
CA ALA A 141 -0.99 5.47 -10.31
C ALA A 141 0.11 5.04 -11.29
N ARG A 142 -0.26 4.70 -12.53
CA ARG A 142 0.70 4.39 -13.61
C ARG A 142 1.61 5.58 -13.95
N ILE A 143 1.04 6.78 -14.08
CA ILE A 143 1.78 8.02 -14.36
C ILE A 143 2.74 8.35 -13.22
N GLU A 144 2.29 8.19 -11.98
CA GLU A 144 3.11 8.38 -10.77
C GLU A 144 4.29 7.40 -10.72
N LEU A 145 4.07 6.12 -11.05
CA LEU A 145 5.13 5.11 -11.19
C LEU A 145 6.18 5.51 -12.24
N LEU A 146 5.73 5.93 -13.43
CA LEU A 146 6.63 6.38 -14.49
C LEU A 146 7.46 7.60 -14.07
N SER A 147 6.94 8.39 -13.13
CA SER A 147 7.58 9.57 -12.55
C SER A 147 8.45 9.27 -11.33
N ARG A 148 8.66 7.98 -10.99
CA ARG A 148 9.37 7.52 -9.77
C ARG A 148 8.75 8.01 -8.45
N ARG A 149 7.46 8.35 -8.43
CA ARG A 149 6.72 8.74 -7.23
C ARG A 149 5.93 7.55 -6.68
N VAL A 150 6.66 6.61 -6.09
CA VAL A 150 6.14 5.30 -5.65
C VAL A 150 5.04 5.45 -4.59
N ASP A 151 5.21 6.36 -3.61
CA ASP A 151 4.22 6.56 -2.54
C ASP A 151 2.89 7.09 -3.10
N ALA A 152 2.94 8.08 -4.00
CA ALA A 152 1.74 8.59 -4.67
C ALA A 152 1.08 7.51 -5.51
N ALA A 153 1.85 6.72 -6.27
CA ALA A 153 1.29 5.61 -7.03
C ALA A 153 0.60 4.56 -6.14
N MET A 154 1.14 4.32 -4.95
CA MET A 154 0.57 3.40 -3.98
C MET A 154 -0.78 3.91 -3.45
N ASP A 155 -0.85 5.17 -3.04
CA ASP A 155 -2.08 5.78 -2.52
C ASP A 155 -3.21 5.70 -3.55
N GLU A 156 -2.92 6.03 -4.80
CA GLU A 156 -3.87 5.95 -5.92
C GLU A 156 -4.29 4.51 -6.22
N ALA A 157 -3.38 3.54 -6.11
CA ALA A 157 -3.68 2.11 -6.30
C ALA A 157 -4.56 1.57 -5.16
N VAL A 158 -4.33 1.97 -3.91
CA VAL A 158 -5.17 1.64 -2.74
C VAL A 158 -6.57 2.23 -2.90
N GLU A 159 -6.65 3.49 -3.31
CA GLU A 159 -7.93 4.15 -3.54
C GLU A 159 -8.69 3.51 -4.70
N SER A 160 -8.01 3.21 -5.82
CA SER A 160 -8.65 2.50 -6.93
C SER A 160 -9.18 1.12 -6.52
N ALA A 161 -8.35 0.33 -5.84
CA ALA A 161 -8.74 -0.97 -5.30
C ALA A 161 -9.97 -0.88 -4.39
N SER A 162 -10.12 0.22 -3.62
CA SER A 162 -11.26 0.43 -2.73
C SER A 162 -12.60 0.56 -3.45
N LEU A 163 -12.57 1.11 -4.67
CA LEU A 163 -13.74 1.38 -5.50
C LEU A 163 -14.16 0.17 -6.35
N LEU A 164 -13.27 -0.82 -6.54
CA LEU A 164 -13.53 -2.00 -7.37
C LEU A 164 -14.29 -3.10 -6.61
N ASP A 165 -15.54 -2.84 -6.23
CA ASP A 165 -16.41 -3.80 -5.54
C ASP A 165 -16.52 -5.14 -6.32
N PRO A 166 -16.31 -6.31 -5.69
CA PRO A 166 -16.64 -7.63 -6.25
C PRO A 166 -18.02 -7.73 -6.91
N ALA A 167 -19.01 -6.97 -6.42
CA ALA A 167 -20.38 -6.96 -6.95
C ALA A 167 -20.59 -6.08 -8.19
N LEU A 168 -19.57 -5.35 -8.66
CA LEU A 168 -19.68 -4.56 -9.88
C LEU A 168 -20.04 -5.46 -11.08
N PRO A 169 -20.99 -5.06 -11.93
CA PRO A 169 -21.37 -5.87 -13.08
C PRO A 169 -20.18 -6.02 -14.04
N PRO A 170 -20.02 -7.20 -14.64
CA PRO A 170 -18.94 -7.46 -15.57
C PRO A 170 -19.06 -6.52 -16.78
N SER A 171 -17.96 -5.83 -17.11
CA SER A 171 -17.89 -4.93 -18.26
C SER A 171 -16.45 -4.87 -18.79
N PRO A 172 -16.23 -4.54 -20.09
CA PRO A 172 -14.88 -4.44 -20.65
C PRO A 172 -14.01 -3.41 -19.91
N LEU A 173 -14.64 -2.34 -19.41
CA LEU A 173 -13.97 -1.34 -18.58
C LEU A 173 -13.49 -1.95 -17.26
N LEU A 174 -14.31 -2.74 -16.57
CA LEU A 174 -13.91 -3.41 -15.33
C LEU A 174 -12.72 -4.37 -15.56
N VAL A 175 -12.76 -5.18 -16.62
CA VAL A 175 -11.66 -6.09 -16.97
C VAL A 175 -10.35 -5.33 -17.22
N HIS A 176 -10.41 -4.23 -17.99
CA HIS A 176 -9.25 -3.41 -18.29
C HIS A 176 -8.71 -2.69 -17.05
N THR A 177 -9.59 -2.16 -16.19
CA THR A 177 -9.21 -1.49 -14.94
C THR A 177 -8.54 -2.47 -13.97
N LEU A 178 -9.11 -3.67 -13.78
CA LEU A 178 -8.52 -4.72 -12.96
C LEU A 178 -7.14 -5.15 -13.50
N SER A 179 -7.03 -5.35 -14.82
CA SER A 179 -5.75 -5.73 -15.44
C SER A 179 -4.69 -4.63 -15.34
N SER A 180 -5.10 -3.37 -15.43
CA SER A 180 -4.21 -2.23 -15.28
C SER A 180 -3.76 -2.05 -13.83
N LEU A 181 -4.68 -2.25 -12.86
CA LEU A 181 -4.36 -2.23 -11.43
C LEU A 181 -3.41 -3.37 -11.08
N ALA A 182 -3.65 -4.59 -11.57
CA ALA A 182 -2.75 -5.72 -11.38
C ALA A 182 -1.34 -5.42 -11.90
N ALA A 183 -1.22 -4.80 -13.08
CA ALA A 183 0.07 -4.41 -13.61
C ALA A 183 0.77 -3.31 -12.78
N VAL A 184 0.02 -2.33 -12.24
CA VAL A 184 0.56 -1.32 -11.31
C VAL A 184 1.05 -1.99 -10.02
N LEU A 185 0.24 -2.88 -9.43
CA LEU A 185 0.59 -3.63 -8.23
C LEU A 185 1.81 -4.52 -8.44
N ALA A 186 1.95 -5.14 -9.61
CA ALA A 186 3.11 -5.95 -9.94
C ALA A 186 4.39 -5.10 -10.10
N ASP A 187 4.29 -3.89 -10.66
CA ASP A 187 5.41 -2.94 -10.71
C ASP A 187 5.79 -2.40 -9.32
N LEU A 188 4.82 -2.34 -8.42
CA LEU A 188 4.99 -2.08 -6.98
C LEU A 188 5.40 -3.32 -6.19
N GLU A 189 5.63 -4.44 -6.87
CA GLU A 189 6.01 -5.75 -6.31
C GLU A 189 5.01 -6.35 -5.32
N LEU A 190 3.75 -5.92 -5.34
CA LEU A 190 2.67 -6.54 -4.58
C LEU A 190 2.11 -7.75 -5.35
N MET A 191 2.99 -8.71 -5.65
CA MET A 191 2.70 -9.82 -6.57
C MET A 191 1.49 -10.68 -6.19
N PRO A 192 1.25 -11.04 -4.91
CA PRO A 192 0.04 -11.77 -4.54
C PRO A 192 -1.24 -11.00 -4.88
N LEU A 193 -1.29 -9.70 -4.57
CA LEU A 193 -2.43 -8.84 -4.90
C LEU A 193 -2.57 -8.66 -6.42
N ALA A 194 -1.46 -8.50 -7.13
CA ALA A 194 -1.47 -8.41 -8.59
C ALA A 194 -2.09 -9.67 -9.23
N LEU A 195 -1.70 -10.85 -8.76
CA LEU A 195 -2.29 -12.12 -9.19
C LEU A 195 -3.79 -12.19 -8.91
N ASP A 196 -4.24 -11.81 -7.71
CA ASP A 196 -5.66 -11.84 -7.35
C ASP A 196 -6.51 -10.95 -8.27
N TYR A 197 -6.07 -9.71 -8.50
CA TYR A 197 -6.77 -8.78 -9.40
C TYR A 197 -6.75 -9.26 -10.85
N GLN A 198 -5.64 -9.86 -11.31
CA GLN A 198 -5.54 -10.37 -12.68
C GLN A 198 -6.37 -11.64 -12.88
N ARG A 199 -6.46 -12.54 -11.88
CA ARG A 199 -7.36 -13.70 -11.91
C ARG A 199 -8.80 -13.24 -12.03
N ARG A 200 -9.21 -12.30 -11.18
CA ARG A 200 -10.54 -11.68 -11.25
C ARG A 200 -10.81 -11.06 -12.62
N ALA A 201 -9.83 -10.37 -13.21
CA ALA A 201 -9.98 -9.81 -14.55
C ALA A 201 -10.23 -10.90 -15.60
N ALA A 202 -9.44 -11.99 -15.56
CA ALA A 202 -9.59 -13.12 -16.48
C ALA A 202 -10.94 -13.82 -16.34
N ASP A 203 -11.42 -14.04 -15.11
CA ASP A 203 -12.70 -14.70 -14.82
C ASP A 203 -13.90 -13.89 -15.36
N LEU A 204 -13.84 -12.56 -15.30
CA LEU A 204 -14.94 -11.67 -15.71
C LEU A 204 -15.04 -11.43 -17.23
N THR A 205 -14.08 -11.89 -18.03
CA THR A 205 -14.01 -11.59 -19.47
C THR A 205 -15.25 -12.03 -20.23
N ALA A 206 -15.64 -13.31 -20.14
CA ALA A 206 -16.76 -13.87 -20.91
C ALA A 206 -18.09 -13.16 -20.62
N GLU A 207 -18.37 -12.87 -19.34
CA GLU A 207 -19.59 -12.18 -18.92
C GLU A 207 -19.58 -10.70 -19.35
N ALA A 208 -18.43 -10.05 -19.25
CA ALA A 208 -18.26 -8.64 -19.58
C ALA A 208 -18.53 -8.36 -21.04
N ILE A 209 -18.12 -9.29 -21.90
CA ILE A 209 -18.25 -9.15 -23.34
C ILE A 209 -19.68 -9.49 -23.78
N SER A 210 -20.32 -10.48 -23.15
CA SER A 210 -21.75 -10.77 -23.37
C SER A 210 -22.66 -9.61 -22.97
N ALA A 211 -22.24 -8.76 -22.04
CA ALA A 211 -22.96 -7.55 -21.64
C ALA A 211 -22.77 -6.36 -22.61
N ALA A 212 -21.82 -6.45 -23.56
CA ALA A 212 -21.54 -5.41 -24.55
C ALA A 212 -22.41 -5.55 -25.82
N SER A 213 -22.69 -4.43 -26.50
CA SER A 213 -23.59 -4.40 -27.68
C SER A 213 -23.17 -5.35 -28.82
N PRO A 214 -24.12 -6.02 -29.51
CA PRO A 214 -23.87 -7.24 -30.30
C PRO A 214 -23.28 -7.04 -31.71
N VAL A 215 -22.64 -5.91 -32.03
CA VAL A 215 -22.37 -5.54 -33.45
C VAL A 215 -21.01 -6.04 -34.01
N SER A 216 -20.13 -6.64 -33.21
CA SER A 216 -18.90 -7.31 -33.71
C SER A 216 -18.37 -8.37 -32.73
N ALA A 217 -19.26 -9.24 -32.29
CA ALA A 217 -19.18 -9.91 -30.99
C ALA A 217 -18.50 -11.30 -30.95
N ASP A 218 -17.59 -11.63 -31.87
CA ASP A 218 -16.74 -12.84 -31.75
C ASP A 218 -15.24 -12.45 -31.64
N ASP A 219 -14.68 -11.74 -32.62
CA ASP A 219 -13.24 -11.39 -32.63
C ASP A 219 -12.80 -10.49 -31.45
N ALA A 220 -13.65 -9.56 -31.02
CA ALA A 220 -13.37 -8.69 -29.88
C ALA A 220 -13.44 -9.43 -28.53
N VAL A 221 -14.21 -10.52 -28.48
CA VAL A 221 -14.37 -11.34 -27.28
C VAL A 221 -13.12 -12.15 -27.03
N ASP A 222 -12.69 -12.84 -28.08
CA ASP A 222 -11.51 -13.67 -28.08
C ASP A 222 -10.25 -12.83 -27.83
N ALA A 223 -10.18 -11.61 -28.37
CA ALA A 223 -9.05 -10.72 -28.12
C ALA A 223 -8.94 -10.27 -26.65
N LEU A 224 -10.04 -9.81 -26.02
CA LEU A 224 -9.99 -9.35 -24.62
C LEU A 224 -9.75 -10.51 -23.64
N ALA A 225 -10.36 -11.68 -23.90
CA ALA A 225 -10.13 -12.88 -23.12
C ALA A 225 -8.67 -13.37 -23.25
N ALA A 226 -8.14 -13.39 -24.48
CA ALA A 226 -6.76 -13.77 -24.72
C ALA A 226 -5.76 -12.78 -24.09
N GLU A 227 -6.04 -11.48 -24.12
CA GLU A 227 -5.22 -10.47 -23.45
C GLU A 227 -5.17 -10.70 -21.93
N ALA A 228 -6.33 -10.86 -21.29
CA ALA A 228 -6.41 -11.09 -19.85
C ALA A 228 -5.73 -12.41 -19.44
N ALA A 229 -5.88 -13.47 -20.23
CA ALA A 229 -5.21 -14.76 -20.03
C ALA A 229 -3.69 -14.65 -20.20
N THR A 230 -3.22 -13.92 -21.22
CA THR A 230 -1.79 -13.69 -21.48
C THR A 230 -1.13 -12.93 -20.33
N ARG A 231 -1.80 -11.88 -19.82
CA ARG A 231 -1.30 -11.12 -18.67
C ARG A 231 -1.27 -11.97 -17.40
N LEU A 232 -2.28 -12.78 -17.14
CA LEU A 232 -2.28 -13.72 -16.01
C LEU A 232 -1.15 -14.74 -16.12
N ALA A 233 -0.95 -15.29 -17.32
CA ALA A 233 0.12 -16.23 -17.60
C ALA A 233 1.51 -15.60 -17.36
N ALA A 234 1.71 -14.34 -17.74
CA ALA A 234 2.96 -13.62 -17.50
C ALA A 234 3.25 -13.48 -15.99
N LEU A 235 2.25 -13.08 -15.19
CA LEU A 235 2.42 -12.99 -13.73
C LEU A 235 2.71 -14.35 -13.10
N CYS A 236 2.05 -15.42 -13.55
CA CYS A 236 2.33 -16.78 -13.07
C CYS A 236 3.76 -17.21 -13.40
N ALA A 237 4.24 -16.95 -14.62
CA ALA A 237 5.61 -17.25 -15.01
C ALA A 237 6.63 -16.46 -14.18
N GLU A 238 6.37 -15.19 -13.87
CA GLU A 238 7.25 -14.40 -13.00
C GLU A 238 7.30 -14.91 -11.55
N VAL A 239 6.16 -15.32 -10.98
CA VAL A 239 6.14 -15.98 -9.66
C VAL A 239 6.92 -17.29 -9.68
N GLY A 240 6.75 -18.09 -10.74
CA GLY A 240 7.53 -19.31 -10.94
C GLY A 240 9.03 -19.03 -10.96
N GLU A 241 9.47 -17.99 -11.67
CA GLU A 241 10.88 -17.59 -11.72
C GLU A 241 11.41 -17.15 -10.35
N GLY A 242 10.65 -16.35 -9.60
CA GLY A 242 11.04 -15.97 -8.24
C GLY A 242 11.20 -17.19 -7.31
N LEU A 243 10.29 -18.16 -7.40
CA LEU A 243 10.38 -19.40 -6.62
C LEU A 243 11.57 -20.28 -7.03
N LEU A 244 11.95 -20.30 -8.32
CA LEU A 244 13.18 -20.97 -8.76
C LEU A 244 14.42 -20.33 -8.14
N ASP A 245 14.43 -19.00 -8.03
CA ASP A 245 15.54 -18.24 -7.45
C ASP A 245 15.70 -18.53 -5.94
N ASP A 246 14.58 -18.69 -5.24
CA ASP A 246 14.54 -19.09 -3.83
C ASP A 246 14.87 -20.59 -3.61
N GLY A 247 15.19 -21.33 -4.67
CA GLY A 247 15.48 -22.76 -4.63
C GLY A 247 14.25 -23.67 -4.52
N GLY A 248 13.05 -23.11 -4.65
CA GLY A 248 11.75 -23.78 -4.54
C GLY A 248 11.26 -24.38 -5.86
N ALA A 249 12.04 -25.26 -6.49
CA ALA A 249 11.68 -25.84 -7.80
C ALA A 249 10.32 -26.56 -7.83
N ASP A 250 10.00 -27.30 -6.77
CA ASP A 250 8.71 -28.01 -6.65
C ASP A 250 7.52 -27.05 -6.54
N ALA A 251 7.72 -25.89 -5.89
CA ALA A 251 6.70 -24.85 -5.75
C ALA A 251 6.55 -24.02 -7.04
N ALA A 252 7.61 -23.90 -7.84
CA ALA A 252 7.60 -23.14 -9.10
C ALA A 252 6.84 -23.86 -10.23
N ALA A 253 6.93 -25.20 -10.31
CA ALA A 253 6.38 -25.98 -11.41
C ALA A 253 4.86 -25.78 -11.65
N PRO A 254 4.00 -25.75 -10.62
CA PRO A 254 2.57 -25.45 -10.79
C PRO A 254 2.30 -24.09 -11.46
N HIS A 255 3.07 -23.06 -11.12
CA HIS A 255 2.91 -21.73 -11.70
C HIS A 255 3.28 -21.68 -13.18
N PHE A 256 4.35 -22.38 -13.59
CA PHE A 256 4.69 -22.50 -15.01
C PHE A 256 3.70 -23.36 -15.79
N ALA A 257 3.14 -24.41 -15.18
CA ALA A 257 2.11 -25.22 -15.80
C ALA A 257 0.84 -24.38 -16.05
N GLU A 258 0.40 -23.61 -15.06
CA GLU A 258 -0.72 -22.68 -15.21
C GLU A 258 -0.44 -21.61 -16.28
N ALA A 259 0.76 -21.01 -16.27
CA ALA A 259 1.18 -20.05 -17.29
C ALA A 259 1.11 -20.65 -18.70
N ARG A 260 1.57 -21.89 -18.87
CA ARG A 260 1.50 -22.61 -20.15
C ARG A 260 0.05 -22.78 -20.60
N ASP A 261 -0.81 -23.28 -19.73
CA ASP A 261 -2.19 -23.61 -20.08
C ASP A 261 -2.99 -22.36 -20.45
N LEU A 262 -2.76 -21.25 -19.74
CA LEU A 262 -3.34 -19.94 -20.05
C LEU A 262 -2.81 -19.38 -21.38
N ALA A 263 -1.50 -19.44 -21.62
CA ALA A 263 -0.91 -18.95 -22.87
C ALA A 263 -1.38 -19.78 -24.08
N VAL A 264 -1.48 -21.11 -23.95
CA VAL A 264 -2.03 -21.98 -25.00
C VAL A 264 -3.50 -21.65 -25.28
N ARG A 265 -4.30 -21.37 -24.25
CA ARG A 265 -5.69 -20.95 -24.40
C ARG A 265 -5.78 -19.63 -25.18
N ALA A 266 -4.96 -18.64 -24.82
CA ALA A 266 -4.90 -17.36 -25.53
C ALA A 266 -4.47 -17.54 -26.99
N LEU A 267 -3.45 -18.38 -27.27
CA LEU A 267 -3.01 -18.68 -28.64
C LEU A 267 -4.09 -19.40 -29.47
N GLY A 268 -4.97 -20.17 -28.84
CA GLY A 268 -6.11 -20.80 -29.51
C GLY A 268 -7.20 -19.81 -29.91
N GLN A 269 -7.24 -18.64 -29.28
CA GLN A 269 -8.21 -17.56 -29.51
C GLN A 269 -7.68 -16.48 -30.48
N LEU A 270 -6.35 -16.37 -30.62
CA LEU A 270 -5.71 -15.35 -31.44
C LEU A 270 -5.34 -15.88 -32.84
N TYR A 271 -5.66 -15.12 -33.89
CA TYR A 271 -5.28 -15.41 -35.28
C TYR A 271 -4.10 -14.53 -35.76
N PRO A 272 -3.40 -14.92 -36.84
CA PRO A 272 -2.30 -14.12 -37.39
C PRO A 272 -2.75 -12.70 -37.76
N GLY A 273 -2.07 -11.70 -37.22
CA GLY A 273 -2.37 -10.27 -37.44
C GLY A 273 -3.19 -9.62 -36.32
N VAL A 274 -3.69 -10.37 -35.33
CA VAL A 274 -4.33 -9.81 -34.13
C VAL A 274 -3.26 -9.30 -33.15
N PRO A 275 -3.41 -8.09 -32.59
CA PRO A 275 -2.57 -7.61 -31.48
C PRO A 275 -2.57 -8.59 -30.31
N GLY A 276 -1.43 -8.81 -29.66
CA GLY A 276 -1.32 -9.74 -28.52
C GLY A 276 -0.88 -11.16 -28.86
N LEU A 277 -0.86 -11.56 -30.15
CA LEU A 277 -0.39 -12.89 -30.55
C LEU A 277 1.07 -13.13 -30.15
N LEU A 278 1.94 -12.15 -30.40
CA LEU A 278 3.36 -12.27 -30.06
C LEU A 278 3.57 -12.26 -28.54
N ASP A 279 2.81 -11.47 -27.79
CA ASP A 279 2.84 -11.47 -26.32
C ASP A 279 2.52 -12.86 -25.76
N ALA A 280 1.45 -13.48 -26.26
CA ALA A 280 1.07 -14.84 -25.87
C ALA A 280 2.15 -15.87 -26.21
N GLN A 281 2.84 -15.72 -27.35
CA GLN A 281 3.97 -16.57 -27.73
C GLN A 281 5.19 -16.39 -26.82
N VAL A 282 5.52 -15.15 -26.42
CA VAL A 282 6.61 -14.89 -25.47
C VAL A 282 6.34 -15.57 -24.14
N VAL A 283 5.13 -15.37 -23.59
CA VAL A 283 4.75 -15.94 -22.29
C VAL A 283 4.68 -17.47 -22.36
N HIS A 284 4.19 -18.03 -23.46
CA HIS A 284 4.27 -19.47 -23.69
C HIS A 284 5.73 -19.96 -23.69
N GLY A 285 6.62 -19.23 -24.35
CA GLY A 285 8.06 -19.48 -24.31
C GLY A 285 8.63 -19.47 -22.90
N TRP A 286 8.28 -18.47 -22.08
CA TRP A 286 8.71 -18.40 -20.68
C TRP A 286 8.26 -19.61 -19.87
N ALA A 287 6.99 -20.01 -20.02
CA ALA A 287 6.46 -21.20 -19.35
C ALA A 287 7.22 -22.48 -19.75
N LEU A 288 7.55 -22.64 -21.04
CA LEU A 288 8.37 -23.76 -21.51
C LEU A 288 9.79 -23.74 -20.92
N VAL A 289 10.40 -22.56 -20.76
CA VAL A 289 11.72 -22.42 -20.11
C VAL A 289 11.67 -22.85 -18.64
N GLY A 290 10.62 -22.46 -17.91
CA GLY A 290 10.40 -22.85 -16.51
C GLY A 290 10.12 -24.35 -16.33
N LEU A 291 9.45 -24.98 -17.28
CA LEU A 291 9.14 -26.42 -17.29
C LEU A 291 10.30 -27.31 -17.76
N GLY A 292 11.44 -26.74 -18.16
CA GLY A 292 12.59 -27.51 -18.65
C GLY A 292 12.56 -27.84 -20.15
N GLU A 293 11.56 -27.36 -20.90
CA GLU A 293 11.38 -27.62 -22.33
C GLU A 293 12.20 -26.64 -23.22
N HIS A 294 13.50 -26.52 -22.93
CA HIS A 294 14.36 -25.47 -23.47
C HIS A 294 14.48 -25.44 -25.00
N ALA A 295 14.44 -26.60 -25.66
CA ALA A 295 14.54 -26.69 -27.13
C ALA A 295 13.30 -26.11 -27.83
N ALA A 296 12.11 -26.41 -27.33
CA ALA A 296 10.86 -25.87 -27.84
C ALA A 296 10.78 -24.36 -27.59
N ALA A 297 11.16 -23.93 -26.37
CA ALA A 297 11.22 -22.52 -26.01
C ALA A 297 12.18 -21.73 -26.91
N ARG A 298 13.40 -22.24 -27.15
CA ARG A 298 14.40 -21.59 -28.01
C ARG A 298 13.86 -21.37 -29.43
N SER A 299 13.24 -22.39 -30.02
CA SER A 299 12.66 -22.27 -31.37
C SER A 299 11.58 -21.19 -31.42
N LEU A 300 10.65 -21.22 -30.47
CA LEU A 300 9.55 -20.25 -30.41
C LEU A 300 10.06 -18.82 -30.20
N LEU A 301 10.85 -18.58 -29.16
CA LEU A 301 11.33 -17.25 -28.78
C LEU A 301 12.26 -16.65 -29.84
N SER A 302 13.07 -17.45 -30.54
CA SER A 302 13.88 -16.95 -31.65
C SER A 302 13.03 -16.41 -32.81
N SER A 303 11.90 -17.03 -33.10
CA SER A 303 10.96 -16.54 -34.11
C SER A 303 10.31 -15.22 -33.69
N VAL A 304 9.97 -15.08 -32.39
CA VAL A 304 9.35 -13.87 -31.84
C VAL A 304 10.33 -12.71 -31.81
N VAL A 305 11.59 -12.93 -31.40
CA VAL A 305 12.65 -11.90 -31.44
C VAL A 305 12.82 -11.36 -32.87
N SER A 306 12.80 -12.23 -33.88
CA SER A 306 12.89 -11.81 -35.28
C SER A 306 11.69 -10.98 -35.72
N ALA A 307 10.47 -11.31 -35.26
CA ALA A 307 9.27 -10.57 -35.57
C ALA A 307 9.23 -9.20 -34.85
N ALA A 308 9.57 -9.17 -33.56
CA ALA A 308 9.57 -7.96 -32.73
C ALA A 308 10.57 -6.90 -33.24
N LYS A 309 11.77 -7.32 -33.69
CA LYS A 309 12.75 -6.42 -34.34
C LYS A 309 12.19 -5.72 -35.58
N GLY A 310 11.27 -6.36 -36.30
CA GLY A 310 10.61 -5.78 -37.48
C GLY A 310 9.44 -4.85 -37.15
N ALA A 311 8.87 -4.95 -35.95
CA ALA A 311 7.67 -4.23 -35.54
C ALA A 311 7.94 -2.98 -34.66
N ASP A 312 9.19 -2.73 -34.30
CA ASP A 312 9.62 -1.67 -33.36
C ASP A 312 8.90 -1.73 -31.99
N ASP A 313 8.49 -2.94 -31.58
CA ASP A 313 7.91 -3.18 -30.24
C ASP A 313 9.03 -3.54 -29.26
N LEU A 314 9.55 -2.51 -28.60
CA LEU A 314 10.75 -2.61 -27.77
C LEU A 314 10.50 -3.31 -26.43
N ALA A 315 9.28 -3.21 -25.89
CA ALA A 315 8.90 -3.92 -24.67
C ALA A 315 8.76 -5.43 -24.93
N LEU A 316 8.08 -5.79 -26.01
CA LEU A 316 7.99 -7.17 -26.48
C LEU A 316 9.37 -7.74 -26.82
N LEU A 317 10.22 -6.95 -27.49
CA LEU A 317 11.57 -7.34 -27.83
C LEU A 317 12.39 -7.65 -26.57
N ALA A 318 12.42 -6.76 -25.58
CA ALA A 318 13.14 -6.99 -24.32
C ALA A 318 12.67 -8.25 -23.59
N SER A 319 11.35 -8.48 -23.58
CA SER A 319 10.72 -9.66 -22.98
C SER A 319 11.10 -10.96 -23.69
N ALA A 320 11.10 -10.94 -25.03
CA ALA A 320 11.48 -12.08 -25.87
C ALA A 320 12.98 -12.38 -25.79
N GLU A 321 13.84 -11.36 -25.80
CA GLU A 321 15.30 -11.46 -25.63
C GLU A 321 15.67 -12.05 -24.26
N LEU A 322 15.00 -11.60 -23.17
CA LEU A 322 15.15 -12.18 -21.83
C LEU A 322 14.78 -13.67 -21.80
N GLY A 323 13.62 -14.02 -22.34
CA GLY A 323 13.17 -15.41 -22.42
C GLY A 323 14.14 -16.29 -23.21
N LEU A 324 14.62 -15.81 -24.35
CA LEU A 324 15.56 -16.52 -25.21
C LEU A 324 16.92 -16.70 -24.52
N GLY A 325 17.41 -15.66 -23.86
CA GLY A 325 18.61 -15.71 -23.03
C GLY A 325 18.53 -16.77 -21.93
N ARG A 326 17.41 -16.83 -21.21
CA ARG A 326 17.13 -17.90 -20.22
C ARG A 326 17.14 -19.30 -20.84
N ALA A 327 16.47 -19.47 -21.99
CA ALA A 327 16.43 -20.75 -22.70
C ALA A 327 17.84 -21.20 -23.14
N LEU A 328 18.66 -20.27 -23.62
CA LEU A 328 20.04 -20.54 -24.05
C LEU A 328 20.98 -20.87 -22.88
N ARG A 329 20.88 -20.12 -21.78
CA ARG A 329 21.63 -20.40 -20.55
C ARG A 329 21.32 -21.82 -20.03
N ARG A 330 20.03 -22.14 -19.86
CA ARG A 330 19.58 -23.46 -19.35
C ARG A 330 19.82 -24.61 -20.34
N SER A 331 20.01 -24.33 -21.63
CA SER A 331 20.39 -25.33 -22.64
C SER A 331 21.90 -25.48 -22.86
N GLY A 332 22.73 -24.71 -22.14
CA GLY A 332 24.19 -24.83 -22.16
C GLY A 332 24.91 -24.03 -23.24
N ASP A 333 24.32 -22.92 -23.73
CA ASP A 333 24.92 -21.99 -24.70
C ASP A 333 25.17 -20.60 -24.07
N PRO A 334 26.19 -20.46 -23.19
CA PRO A 334 26.36 -19.28 -22.36
C PRO A 334 26.75 -18.02 -23.13
N ARG A 335 27.42 -18.16 -24.29
CA ARG A 335 27.81 -17.00 -25.12
C ARG A 335 26.60 -16.37 -25.79
N ALA A 336 25.77 -17.20 -26.43
CA ALA A 336 24.54 -16.70 -27.02
C ALA A 336 23.59 -16.16 -25.94
N ALA A 337 23.55 -16.78 -24.76
CA ALA A 337 22.79 -16.28 -23.64
C ALA A 337 23.23 -14.87 -23.20
N ASP A 338 24.54 -14.62 -23.07
CA ASP A 338 25.10 -13.30 -22.72
C ASP A 338 24.65 -12.21 -23.69
N ASP A 339 24.76 -12.45 -25.01
CA ASP A 339 24.37 -11.49 -26.04
C ASP A 339 22.87 -11.10 -25.95
N HIS A 340 22.00 -12.09 -25.80
CA HIS A 340 20.56 -11.89 -25.71
C HIS A 340 20.16 -11.21 -24.39
N LEU A 341 20.74 -11.63 -23.25
CA LEU A 341 20.47 -11.02 -21.95
C LEU A 341 21.00 -9.58 -21.84
N ALA A 342 22.17 -9.28 -22.41
CA ALA A 342 22.72 -7.94 -22.48
C ALA A 342 21.84 -7.02 -23.34
N THR A 343 21.32 -7.52 -24.46
CA THR A 343 20.35 -6.81 -25.30
C THR A 343 19.07 -6.52 -24.52
N ALA A 344 18.51 -7.51 -23.83
CA ALA A 344 17.33 -7.34 -22.98
C ALA A 344 17.57 -6.28 -21.89
N LEU A 345 18.73 -6.31 -21.23
CA LEU A 345 19.11 -5.32 -20.21
C LEU A 345 19.22 -3.90 -20.80
N ALA A 346 19.86 -3.75 -21.95
CA ALA A 346 20.02 -2.46 -22.62
C ALA A 346 18.66 -1.87 -23.00
N THR A 347 17.82 -2.64 -23.69
CA THR A 347 16.47 -2.22 -24.10
C THR A 347 15.60 -1.91 -22.88
N ALA A 348 15.63 -2.75 -21.83
CA ALA A 348 14.86 -2.50 -20.61
C ALA A 348 15.34 -1.26 -19.85
N THR A 349 16.63 -0.96 -19.87
CA THR A 349 17.21 0.24 -19.23
C THR A 349 16.82 1.50 -20.00
N GLU A 350 17.00 1.49 -21.32
CA GLU A 350 16.68 2.62 -22.21
C GLU A 350 15.19 3.00 -22.13
N HIS A 351 14.30 2.02 -22.08
CA HIS A 351 12.85 2.26 -22.06
C HIS A 351 12.25 2.22 -20.67
N GLY A 352 13.06 2.15 -19.62
CA GLY A 352 12.57 2.20 -18.25
C GLY A 352 11.56 1.11 -17.92
N LEU A 353 11.88 -0.13 -18.28
CA LEU A 353 11.10 -1.33 -17.98
C LEU A 353 11.69 -2.00 -16.73
N PRO A 354 11.29 -1.57 -15.51
CA PRO A 354 12.01 -1.92 -14.29
C PRO A 354 12.03 -3.42 -14.06
N ARG A 355 10.90 -4.13 -14.18
CA ARG A 355 10.82 -5.58 -13.95
C ARG A 355 11.72 -6.38 -14.90
N LEU A 356 11.70 -6.05 -16.19
CA LEU A 356 12.53 -6.71 -17.19
C LEU A 356 14.02 -6.41 -16.99
N ARG A 357 14.38 -5.15 -16.68
CA ARG A 357 15.76 -4.76 -16.34
C ARG A 357 16.29 -5.59 -15.18
N ARG A 358 15.48 -5.70 -14.14
CA ARG A 358 15.78 -6.40 -12.89
C ARG A 358 15.99 -7.90 -13.13
N ALA A 359 15.08 -8.51 -13.89
CA ALA A 359 15.20 -9.90 -14.32
C ALA A 359 16.46 -10.13 -15.19
N ALA A 360 16.76 -9.23 -16.12
CA ALA A 360 17.96 -9.33 -16.97
C ALA A 360 19.26 -9.19 -16.16
N LEU A 361 19.34 -8.24 -15.21
CA LEU A 361 20.48 -8.09 -14.30
C LEU A 361 20.71 -9.36 -13.50
N ARG A 362 19.64 -9.97 -12.97
CA ARG A 362 19.70 -11.20 -12.19
C ARG A 362 20.17 -12.39 -13.04
N GLU A 363 19.65 -12.54 -14.26
CA GLU A 363 20.06 -13.61 -15.18
C GLU A 363 21.52 -13.45 -15.63
N LEU A 364 21.98 -12.22 -15.91
CA LEU A 364 23.40 -11.95 -16.24
C LEU A 364 24.32 -12.22 -15.05
N CYS A 365 23.91 -11.84 -13.84
CA CYS A 365 24.63 -12.17 -12.62
C CYS A 365 24.75 -13.70 -12.45
N THR A 366 23.64 -14.42 -12.63
CA THR A 366 23.60 -15.89 -12.52
C THR A 366 24.47 -16.55 -13.59
N LEU A 367 24.37 -16.10 -14.84
CA LEU A 367 25.18 -16.59 -15.95
C LEU A 367 26.68 -16.44 -15.69
N HIS A 368 27.14 -15.26 -15.28
CA HIS A 368 28.56 -15.03 -15.03
C HIS A 368 29.05 -15.69 -13.74
N ALA A 369 28.18 -15.91 -12.75
CA ALA A 369 28.49 -16.75 -11.60
C ALA A 369 28.68 -18.23 -11.99
N GLU A 370 27.82 -18.78 -12.86
CA GLU A 370 27.94 -20.14 -13.42
C GLU A 370 29.22 -20.32 -14.25
N LEU A 371 29.74 -19.24 -14.84
CA LEU A 371 30.98 -19.21 -15.61
C LEU A 371 32.24 -18.92 -14.77
N ASP A 372 32.11 -18.71 -13.46
CA ASP A 372 33.21 -18.32 -12.55
C ASP A 372 33.90 -16.99 -12.96
N ASP A 373 33.14 -16.07 -13.57
CA ASP A 373 33.61 -14.74 -14.00
C ASP A 373 33.09 -13.64 -13.04
N ALA A 374 33.72 -13.56 -11.87
CA ALA A 374 33.35 -12.60 -10.84
C ALA A 374 33.49 -11.14 -11.30
N ALA A 375 34.42 -10.85 -12.22
CA ALA A 375 34.65 -9.50 -12.73
C ALA A 375 33.45 -8.99 -13.56
N ARG A 376 32.81 -9.86 -14.33
CA ARG A 376 31.57 -9.53 -15.06
C ARG A 376 30.31 -9.66 -14.21
N ALA A 377 30.27 -10.57 -13.24
CA ALA A 377 29.10 -10.75 -12.38
C ALA A 377 28.88 -9.56 -11.40
N LEU A 378 29.96 -9.02 -10.83
CA LEU A 378 29.88 -8.03 -9.75
C LEU A 378 29.13 -6.73 -10.13
N PRO A 379 29.38 -6.09 -11.29
CA PRO A 379 28.63 -4.89 -11.68
C PRO A 379 27.13 -5.14 -11.85
N TYR A 380 26.75 -6.32 -12.36
CA TYR A 380 25.34 -6.69 -12.48
C TYR A 380 24.69 -6.93 -11.12
N LEU A 381 25.40 -7.58 -10.20
CA LEU A 381 24.92 -7.76 -8.82
C LEU A 381 24.77 -6.42 -8.11
N GLN A 382 25.74 -5.50 -8.24
CA GLN A 382 25.65 -4.17 -7.65
C GLN A 382 24.48 -3.37 -8.23
N ALA A 383 24.29 -3.41 -9.55
CA ALA A 383 23.14 -2.77 -10.18
C ALA A 383 21.82 -3.40 -9.74
N TYR A 384 21.75 -4.73 -9.62
CA TYR A 384 20.58 -5.45 -9.13
C TYR A 384 20.26 -5.10 -7.67
N LEU A 385 21.27 -5.08 -6.80
CA LEU A 385 21.14 -4.72 -5.39
C LEU A 385 20.81 -3.25 -5.19
N ALA A 386 21.35 -2.32 -5.99
CA ALA A 386 20.95 -0.92 -5.96
C ALA A 386 19.46 -0.79 -6.33
N ASP A 387 19.07 -1.48 -7.41
CA ASP A 387 17.68 -1.61 -7.83
C ASP A 387 16.80 -2.21 -6.71
N GLU A 388 17.29 -3.18 -5.89
CA GLU A 388 16.61 -3.79 -4.74
C GLU A 388 16.62 -2.94 -3.46
N LEU A 389 17.70 -2.22 -3.16
CA LEU A 389 17.83 -1.42 -1.94
C LEU A 389 16.94 -0.19 -1.97
N ASP A 390 16.66 0.37 -3.15
CA ASP A 390 15.58 1.34 -3.36
C ASP A 390 14.18 0.73 -3.06
N ARG A 391 14.06 -0.59 -2.86
CA ARG A 391 12.80 -1.34 -2.59
C ARG A 391 12.59 -1.75 -1.14
N VAL A 392 13.65 -2.04 -0.39
CA VAL A 392 13.58 -2.66 0.96
C VAL A 392 13.26 -1.66 2.07
N ASP A 393 12.51 -0.60 1.76
CA ASP A 393 11.96 0.24 2.81
C ASP A 393 10.83 -0.50 3.53
N GLU A 394 10.80 -0.37 4.86
CA GLU A 394 9.74 -0.78 5.80
C GLU A 394 8.30 -0.43 5.32
N ARG A 395 8.22 0.47 4.34
CA ARG A 395 7.07 0.82 3.51
C ARG A 395 6.33 -0.42 2.96
N ARG A 396 6.97 -1.43 2.36
CA ARG A 396 6.25 -2.54 1.67
C ARG A 396 5.36 -3.35 2.61
N THR A 397 5.83 -3.69 3.80
CA THR A 397 5.04 -4.40 4.82
C THR A 397 3.89 -3.53 5.33
N ARG A 398 4.15 -2.25 5.59
CA ARG A 398 3.12 -1.27 5.97
C ARG A 398 2.06 -1.10 4.89
N TRP A 399 2.43 -1.18 3.62
CA TRP A 399 1.49 -1.02 2.51
C TRP A 399 0.63 -2.25 2.27
N VAL A 400 1.18 -3.46 2.41
CA VAL A 400 0.37 -4.70 2.45
C VAL A 400 -0.64 -4.65 3.59
N GLU A 401 -0.21 -4.19 4.77
CA GLU A 401 -1.10 -3.97 5.91
C GLU A 401 -2.16 -2.90 5.61
N LEU A 402 -1.81 -1.80 4.93
CA LEU A 402 -2.75 -0.74 4.55
C LEU A 402 -3.77 -1.21 3.51
N PHE A 403 -3.38 -1.98 2.49
CA PHE A 403 -4.33 -2.61 1.56
C PHE A 403 -5.28 -3.56 2.32
N GLY A 404 -4.75 -4.36 3.24
CA GLY A 404 -5.56 -5.24 4.10
C GLY A 404 -6.55 -4.46 4.98
N ARG A 405 -6.06 -3.43 5.69
CA ARG A 405 -6.88 -2.56 6.55
C ARG A 405 -7.92 -1.79 5.75
N ARG A 406 -7.55 -1.21 4.62
CA ARG A 406 -8.46 -0.43 3.76
C ARG A 406 -9.56 -1.31 3.18
N LYS A 407 -9.22 -2.51 2.70
CA LYS A 407 -10.19 -3.52 2.27
C LYS A 407 -11.17 -3.86 3.40
N SER A 408 -10.64 -4.16 4.59
CA SER A 408 -11.46 -4.49 5.76
C SER A 408 -12.38 -3.34 6.18
N LEU A 409 -11.89 -2.10 6.16
CA LEU A 409 -12.69 -0.91 6.46
C LEU A 409 -13.86 -0.76 5.49
N LEU A 410 -13.65 -0.96 4.20
CA LEU A 410 -14.72 -0.88 3.20
C LEU A 410 -15.71 -2.02 3.35
N GLU A 411 -15.25 -3.24 3.67
CA GLU A 411 -16.15 -4.35 3.99
C GLU A 411 -17.02 -4.02 5.21
N THR A 412 -16.45 -3.39 6.24
CA THR A 412 -17.24 -2.89 7.39
C THR A 412 -18.17 -1.75 7.04
N GLU A 413 -17.76 -0.79 6.21
CA GLU A 413 -18.62 0.30 5.73
C GLU A 413 -19.75 -0.23 4.85
N ARG A 414 -19.50 -1.24 4.03
CA ARG A 414 -20.50 -1.94 3.22
C ARG A 414 -21.44 -2.75 4.08
N ALA A 415 -20.94 -3.50 5.05
CA ALA A 415 -21.77 -4.21 6.01
C ALA A 415 -22.63 -3.22 6.80
N ALA A 416 -22.07 -2.10 7.25
CA ALA A 416 -22.80 -1.03 7.91
C ALA A 416 -23.82 -0.36 6.99
N GLY A 417 -23.50 -0.13 5.71
CA GLY A 417 -24.39 0.45 4.71
C GLY A 417 -25.54 -0.50 4.32
N GLN A 418 -25.27 -1.80 4.18
CA GLN A 418 -26.28 -2.83 3.97
C GLN A 418 -27.18 -2.97 5.20
N LEU A 419 -26.60 -3.00 6.41
CA LEU A 419 -27.37 -2.99 7.66
C LEU A 419 -28.18 -1.70 7.79
N ARG A 420 -27.65 -0.55 7.36
CA ARG A 420 -28.35 0.74 7.36
C ARG A 420 -29.53 0.73 6.39
N ARG A 421 -29.36 0.21 5.17
CA ARG A 421 -30.45 0.01 4.20
C ARG A 421 -31.49 -0.97 4.73
N GLN A 422 -31.07 -2.11 5.29
CA GLN A 422 -31.97 -3.08 5.93
C GLN A 422 -32.70 -2.51 7.15
N ALA A 423 -32.05 -1.61 7.90
CA ALA A 423 -32.64 -1.00 9.10
C ALA A 423 -33.59 0.14 8.77
N TYR A 424 -33.33 0.92 7.70
CA TYR A 424 -33.97 2.21 7.44
C TYR A 424 -34.66 2.37 6.09
N GLU A 425 -34.58 1.41 5.17
CA GLU A 425 -35.33 1.43 3.91
C GLU A 425 -36.41 0.36 3.88
N ASP A 426 -37.46 0.61 3.09
CA ASP A 426 -38.51 -0.35 2.78
C ASP A 426 -38.14 -1.18 1.54
N PRO A 427 -38.17 -2.52 1.60
CA PRO A 427 -37.66 -3.38 0.52
C PRO A 427 -38.50 -3.37 -0.77
N LEU A 428 -39.73 -2.85 -0.74
CA LEU A 428 -40.62 -2.83 -1.90
C LEU A 428 -40.58 -1.49 -2.64
N THR A 429 -40.54 -0.40 -1.89
CA THR A 429 -40.61 0.97 -2.45
C THR A 429 -39.27 1.69 -2.46
N HIS A 430 -38.26 1.17 -1.75
CA HIS A 430 -36.96 1.81 -1.50
C HIS A 430 -37.03 3.18 -0.82
N LEU A 431 -38.21 3.57 -0.33
CA LEU A 431 -38.37 4.74 0.52
C LEU A 431 -37.86 4.45 1.93
N PRO A 432 -37.46 5.49 2.68
CA PRO A 432 -37.21 5.34 4.10
C PRO A 432 -38.38 4.69 4.83
N ASN A 433 -38.09 3.74 5.72
CA ASN A 433 -39.09 2.99 6.44
C ASN A 433 -39.52 3.71 7.72
N ARG A 434 -40.50 3.13 8.42
CA ARG A 434 -41.00 3.63 9.70
C ARG A 434 -39.91 3.94 10.73
N ARG A 435 -38.89 3.08 10.88
CA ARG A 435 -37.82 3.29 11.88
C ARG A 435 -37.03 4.56 11.59
N TYR A 436 -36.77 4.83 10.31
CA TYR A 436 -36.08 6.04 9.89
C TYR A 436 -36.93 7.29 10.17
N ALA A 437 -38.21 7.25 9.78
CA ALA A 437 -39.14 8.35 10.01
C ALA A 437 -39.28 8.70 11.51
N GLU A 438 -39.37 7.68 12.38
CA GLU A 438 -39.42 7.87 13.83
C GLU A 438 -38.15 8.56 14.36
N ALA A 439 -36.96 8.06 14.00
CA ALA A 439 -35.69 8.62 14.44
C ALA A 439 -35.47 10.06 13.95
N ARG A 440 -35.83 10.34 12.70
CA ARG A 440 -35.70 11.67 12.11
C ARG A 440 -36.62 12.69 12.78
N LEU A 441 -37.87 12.31 13.02
CA LEU A 441 -38.84 13.16 13.69
C LEU A 441 -38.47 13.43 15.15
N ASP A 442 -38.01 12.42 15.89
CA ASP A 442 -37.51 12.58 17.26
C ASP A 442 -36.31 13.56 17.30
N GLY A 443 -35.42 13.50 16.30
CA GLY A 443 -34.30 14.43 16.15
C GLY A 443 -34.73 15.88 15.89
N LEU A 444 -35.68 16.10 14.96
CA LEU A 444 -36.22 17.43 14.65
C LEU A 444 -36.90 18.07 15.86
N LEU A 445 -37.73 17.31 16.58
CA LEU A 445 -38.44 17.79 17.78
C LEU A 445 -37.46 18.11 18.92
N SER A 446 -36.45 17.27 19.12
CA SER A 446 -35.41 17.49 20.16
C SER A 446 -34.56 18.73 19.88
N ALA A 447 -34.35 19.09 18.61
CA ALA A 447 -33.68 20.32 18.21
C ALA A 447 -34.56 21.58 18.38
N GLY A 448 -35.80 21.43 18.84
CA GLY A 448 -36.75 22.52 19.03
C GLY A 448 -37.41 23.02 17.74
N ALA A 449 -37.30 22.25 16.64
CA ALA A 449 -38.02 22.54 15.41
C ALA A 449 -39.53 22.26 15.58
N VAL A 450 -40.34 22.87 14.72
CA VAL A 450 -41.81 22.72 14.72
C VAL A 450 -42.29 22.18 13.36
N PRO A 451 -41.88 20.95 12.99
CA PRO A 451 -42.16 20.39 11.67
C PRO A 451 -43.66 20.16 11.44
N ALA A 452 -44.09 20.22 10.18
CA ALA A 452 -45.36 19.64 9.76
C ALA A 452 -45.20 18.16 9.42
N LEU A 453 -46.22 17.37 9.74
CA LEU A 453 -46.30 15.94 9.49
C LEU A 453 -47.55 15.64 8.69
N ALA A 454 -47.40 14.97 7.55
CA ALA A 454 -48.52 14.45 6.77
C ALA A 454 -48.55 12.92 6.85
N VAL A 455 -49.68 12.35 7.25
CA VAL A 455 -49.94 10.90 7.20
C VAL A 455 -50.87 10.64 6.02
N VAL A 456 -50.45 9.75 5.14
CA VAL A 456 -51.07 9.46 3.85
C VAL A 456 -51.50 8.00 3.82
N ASP A 457 -52.70 7.73 3.32
CA ASP A 457 -53.22 6.37 3.14
C ASP A 457 -53.84 6.21 1.76
N ILE A 458 -53.56 5.08 1.10
CA ILE A 458 -54.16 4.75 -0.19
C ILE A 458 -55.59 4.24 0.01
N ASP A 459 -56.54 4.96 -0.57
CA ASP A 459 -57.95 4.67 -0.40
C ASP A 459 -58.35 3.33 -1.04
N ARG A 460 -58.82 2.41 -0.19
CA ARG A 460 -59.36 1.09 -0.60
C ARG A 460 -58.30 0.22 -1.29
N PHE A 461 -57.04 0.33 -0.90
CA PHE A 461 -55.95 -0.46 -1.48
C PHE A 461 -56.23 -1.98 -1.48
N LYS A 462 -56.86 -2.51 -0.42
CA LYS A 462 -57.29 -3.92 -0.39
C LYS A 462 -58.17 -4.31 -1.58
N ALA A 463 -59.07 -3.45 -2.04
CA ALA A 463 -59.92 -3.75 -3.21
C ALA A 463 -59.11 -3.79 -4.52
N ILE A 464 -58.01 -3.04 -4.60
CA ILE A 464 -57.08 -3.09 -5.73
C ILE A 464 -56.36 -4.44 -5.74
N ASN A 465 -55.86 -4.88 -4.57
CA ASN A 465 -55.23 -6.20 -4.43
C ASN A 465 -56.21 -7.35 -4.74
N ASP A 466 -57.44 -7.26 -4.22
CA ASP A 466 -58.47 -8.29 -4.41
C ASP A 466 -58.91 -8.37 -5.89
N ALA A 467 -58.86 -7.27 -6.65
CA ALA A 467 -59.29 -7.22 -8.04
C ALA A 467 -58.16 -7.53 -9.05
N ALA A 468 -56.95 -7.04 -8.81
CA ALA A 468 -55.84 -7.07 -9.78
C ALA A 468 -54.62 -7.89 -9.31
N GLY A 469 -54.68 -8.47 -8.10
CA GLY A 469 -53.63 -9.29 -7.52
C GLY A 469 -52.54 -8.48 -6.80
N HIS A 470 -51.86 -9.14 -5.87
CA HIS A 470 -50.76 -8.56 -5.08
C HIS A 470 -49.62 -7.96 -5.92
N PRO A 471 -49.15 -8.58 -7.03
CA PRO A 471 -48.09 -7.98 -7.85
C PRO A 471 -48.46 -6.62 -8.44
N THR A 472 -49.74 -6.43 -8.79
CA THR A 472 -50.28 -5.16 -9.28
C THR A 472 -50.38 -4.14 -8.16
N GLY A 473 -50.81 -4.57 -6.96
CA GLY A 473 -50.76 -3.75 -5.75
C GLY A 473 -49.38 -3.22 -5.41
N ASP A 474 -48.37 -4.09 -5.52
CA ASP A 474 -46.96 -3.74 -5.31
C ASP A 474 -46.48 -2.70 -6.33
N ALA A 475 -46.91 -2.81 -7.59
CA ALA A 475 -46.64 -1.81 -8.62
C ALA A 475 -47.33 -0.47 -8.34
N VAL A 476 -48.57 -0.51 -7.83
CA VAL A 476 -49.28 0.70 -7.38
C VAL A 476 -48.55 1.37 -6.22
N LEU A 477 -48.07 0.62 -5.23
CA LEU A 477 -47.30 1.16 -4.10
C LEU A 477 -46.02 1.85 -4.55
N ARG A 478 -45.26 1.25 -5.49
CA ARG A 478 -44.06 1.87 -6.07
C ARG A 478 -44.39 3.16 -6.82
N ALA A 479 -45.43 3.15 -7.65
CA ALA A 479 -45.85 4.33 -8.41
C ALA A 479 -46.37 5.46 -7.52
N VAL A 480 -47.19 5.16 -6.50
CA VAL A 480 -47.63 6.15 -5.50
C VAL A 480 -46.45 6.72 -4.73
N GLY A 481 -45.50 5.87 -4.30
CA GLY A 481 -44.28 6.31 -3.64
C GLY A 481 -43.48 7.31 -4.48
N GLN A 482 -43.28 7.01 -5.77
CA GLN A 482 -42.59 7.92 -6.68
C GLN A 482 -43.34 9.24 -6.88
N LEU A 483 -44.66 9.20 -7.06
CA LEU A 483 -45.48 10.41 -7.21
C LEU A 483 -45.47 11.30 -5.95
N LEU A 484 -45.34 10.70 -4.76
CA LEU A 484 -45.16 11.43 -3.52
C LEU A 484 -43.79 12.11 -3.48
N VAL A 485 -42.72 11.42 -3.88
CA VAL A 485 -41.35 11.97 -3.96
C VAL A 485 -41.28 13.12 -4.96
N ASP A 486 -41.76 12.93 -6.19
CA ASP A 486 -41.76 13.95 -7.26
C ASP A 486 -42.56 15.20 -6.88
N GLY A 487 -43.53 15.03 -5.98
CA GLY A 487 -44.40 16.09 -5.49
C GLY A 487 -43.83 16.93 -4.34
N CYS A 488 -42.78 16.41 -3.68
CA CYS A 488 -42.11 16.96 -2.51
C CYS A 488 -40.80 17.67 -2.89
N ARG A 489 -40.25 18.47 -1.97
CA ARG A 489 -38.94 19.12 -2.16
C ARG A 489 -37.82 18.23 -1.65
N ASP A 490 -36.58 18.52 -2.04
CA ASP A 490 -35.37 17.82 -1.53
C ASP A 490 -35.22 17.89 0.01
N THR A 491 -35.85 18.89 0.65
CA THR A 491 -35.88 19.04 2.11
C THR A 491 -36.96 18.22 2.82
N ASP A 492 -37.94 17.73 2.07
CA ASP A 492 -39.08 16.99 2.58
C ASP A 492 -38.80 15.48 2.46
N GLU A 493 -39.13 14.69 3.49
CA GLU A 493 -38.77 13.27 3.52
C GLU A 493 -40.03 12.40 3.45
N VAL A 494 -40.18 11.67 2.33
CA VAL A 494 -41.27 10.72 2.09
C VAL A 494 -40.86 9.35 2.60
N CYS A 495 -41.63 8.77 3.52
CA CYS A 495 -41.35 7.50 4.17
C CYS A 495 -42.53 6.54 4.01
N ARG A 496 -42.25 5.23 3.88
CA ARG A 496 -43.29 4.19 3.95
C ARG A 496 -43.46 3.72 5.39
N TRP A 497 -44.67 3.86 5.93
CA TRP A 497 -44.94 3.63 7.35
C TRP A 497 -45.37 2.19 7.64
N ALA A 498 -46.37 1.69 6.92
CA ALA A 498 -46.83 0.31 7.00
C ALA A 498 -47.78 0.01 5.83
N GLY A 499 -47.70 -1.15 5.19
CA GLY A 499 -48.69 -1.56 4.18
C GLY A 499 -48.91 -0.53 3.07
N ASP A 500 -50.05 0.15 3.11
CA ASP A 500 -50.54 1.20 2.21
C ASP A 500 -50.45 2.64 2.77
N GLU A 501 -49.77 2.80 3.91
CA GLU A 501 -49.58 4.07 4.61
C GLU A 501 -48.19 4.66 4.37
N PHE A 502 -48.15 5.96 4.10
CA PHE A 502 -46.94 6.76 3.94
C PHE A 502 -46.95 7.94 4.93
N VAL A 503 -45.77 8.41 5.29
CA VAL A 503 -45.57 9.56 6.16
C VAL A 503 -44.62 10.51 5.48
N ILE A 504 -44.96 11.80 5.48
CA ILE A 504 -44.12 12.85 4.90
C ILE A 504 -43.73 13.82 6.00
N LEU A 505 -42.43 13.93 6.23
CA LEU A 505 -41.82 14.88 7.17
C LEU A 505 -41.53 16.18 6.43
N LEU A 506 -42.05 17.30 6.93
CA LEU A 506 -41.89 18.61 6.30
C LEU A 506 -41.25 19.59 7.32
N PRO A 507 -39.90 19.62 7.42
CA PRO A 507 -39.19 20.32 8.49
C PRO A 507 -39.42 21.83 8.52
N ASP A 508 -39.39 22.47 7.35
CA ASP A 508 -39.43 23.93 7.19
C ASP A 508 -40.75 24.42 6.57
N THR A 509 -41.85 23.70 6.87
CA THR A 509 -43.15 23.91 6.23
C THR A 509 -44.25 24.06 7.26
N THR A 510 -45.10 25.09 7.13
CA THR A 510 -46.29 25.25 7.98
C THR A 510 -47.40 24.28 7.56
N SER A 511 -48.32 23.97 8.47
CA SER A 511 -49.46 23.09 8.15
C SER A 511 -50.29 23.56 6.94
N GLU A 512 -50.42 24.87 6.72
CA GLU A 512 -51.11 25.45 5.55
C GLU A 512 -50.34 25.26 4.24
N GLN A 513 -49.02 25.37 4.29
CA GLN A 513 -48.16 25.12 3.13
C GLN A 513 -48.14 23.62 2.80
N ALA A 514 -48.09 22.78 3.82
CA ALA A 514 -48.21 21.33 3.70
C ALA A 514 -49.55 20.93 3.07
N GLU A 515 -50.66 21.54 3.49
CA GLU A 515 -51.99 21.30 2.91
C GLU A 515 -52.03 21.60 1.40
N ARG A 516 -51.46 22.73 0.98
CA ARG A 516 -51.38 23.10 -0.44
C ARG A 516 -50.51 22.13 -1.25
N ALA A 517 -49.38 21.70 -0.68
CA ALA A 517 -48.48 20.75 -1.32
C ALA A 517 -49.17 19.38 -1.46
N MET A 518 -49.72 18.85 -0.38
CA MET A 518 -50.41 17.55 -0.36
C MET A 518 -51.63 17.53 -1.27
N GLU A 519 -52.38 18.62 -1.37
CA GLU A 519 -53.54 18.68 -2.27
C GLU A 519 -53.14 18.69 -3.75
N ARG A 520 -51.96 19.25 -4.08
CA ARG A 520 -51.39 19.12 -5.42
C ARG A 520 -50.97 17.68 -5.71
N ILE A 521 -50.31 17.02 -4.76
CA ILE A 521 -49.87 15.61 -4.90
C ILE A 521 -51.07 14.67 -5.02
N ARG A 522 -52.09 14.83 -4.16
CA ARG A 522 -53.34 14.07 -4.21
C ARG A 522 -53.99 14.17 -5.59
N ARG A 523 -54.07 15.39 -6.16
CA ARG A 523 -54.60 15.59 -7.51
C ARG A 523 -53.76 14.87 -8.56
N SER A 524 -52.43 14.97 -8.49
CA SER A 524 -51.52 14.26 -9.39
C SER A 524 -51.79 12.75 -9.40
N ILE A 525 -51.87 12.13 -8.22
CA ILE A 525 -52.16 10.70 -8.04
C ILE A 525 -53.54 10.33 -8.59
N ALA A 526 -54.56 11.13 -8.31
CA ALA A 526 -55.93 10.89 -8.79
C ALA A 526 -56.07 11.02 -10.32
N THR A 527 -55.22 11.83 -10.97
CA THR A 527 -55.20 12.02 -12.43
C THR A 527 -54.18 11.17 -13.17
N HIS A 528 -53.35 10.40 -12.45
CA HIS A 528 -52.34 9.54 -13.04
C HIS A 528 -53.00 8.40 -13.85
N ASP A 529 -52.36 8.01 -14.96
CA ASP A 529 -52.87 6.93 -15.81
C ASP A 529 -52.51 5.56 -15.22
N TRP A 530 -53.43 5.00 -14.44
CA TRP A 530 -53.27 3.69 -13.80
C TRP A 530 -53.54 2.51 -14.74
N SER A 531 -54.06 2.76 -15.95
CA SER A 531 -54.41 1.69 -16.91
C SER A 531 -53.18 0.94 -17.41
N ALA A 532 -52.04 1.62 -17.50
CA ALA A 532 -50.75 1.03 -17.86
C ALA A 532 -50.27 -0.04 -16.85
N LEU A 533 -50.75 0.01 -15.61
CA LEU A 533 -50.47 -0.96 -14.56
C LEU A 533 -51.59 -2.02 -14.44
N GLY A 534 -52.56 -2.05 -15.35
CA GLY A 534 -53.68 -2.98 -15.30
C GLY A 534 -54.77 -2.63 -14.27
N VAL A 535 -54.80 -1.38 -13.80
CA VAL A 535 -55.79 -0.91 -12.83
C VAL A 535 -56.80 0.01 -13.52
N GLU A 536 -58.04 -0.48 -13.68
CA GLU A 536 -59.12 0.25 -14.38
C GLU A 536 -59.80 1.33 -13.51
N VAL A 537 -59.55 1.34 -12.21
CA VAL A 537 -60.14 2.28 -11.25
C VAL A 537 -59.08 3.29 -10.80
N PRO A 538 -59.38 4.61 -10.74
CA PRO A 538 -58.40 5.60 -10.30
C PRO A 538 -57.98 5.37 -8.85
N VAL A 539 -56.67 5.30 -8.61
CA VAL A 539 -56.09 5.25 -7.26
C VAL A 539 -56.18 6.63 -6.63
N ARG A 540 -56.62 6.69 -5.38
CA ARG A 540 -56.82 7.93 -4.60
C ARG A 540 -56.15 7.80 -3.25
N ILE A 541 -55.80 8.95 -2.66
CA ILE A 541 -55.21 8.99 -1.32
C ILE A 541 -56.00 9.93 -0.41
N SER A 542 -56.06 9.59 0.86
CA SER A 542 -56.51 10.48 1.94
C SER A 542 -55.30 10.92 2.75
N VAL A 543 -55.26 12.19 3.17
CA VAL A 543 -54.11 12.78 3.88
C VAL A 543 -54.58 13.54 5.12
N GLY A 544 -53.95 13.26 6.26
CA GLY A 544 -54.10 14.02 7.51
C GLY A 544 -52.83 14.79 7.84
N ILE A 545 -52.95 16.08 8.17
CA ILE A 545 -51.81 16.97 8.45
C ILE A 545 -51.91 17.56 9.85
N ALA A 546 -50.81 17.47 10.59
CA ALA A 546 -50.61 18.18 11.86
C ALA A 546 -49.28 18.94 11.85
N GLN A 547 -49.16 19.97 12.69
CA GLN A 547 -47.93 20.73 12.88
C GLN A 547 -47.57 20.75 14.36
N ALA A 548 -46.30 20.47 14.65
CA ALA A 548 -45.79 20.37 16.00
C ALA A 548 -45.83 21.72 16.73
N ALA A 549 -46.11 21.68 18.02
CA ALA A 549 -45.86 22.72 19.00
C ALA A 549 -44.49 22.50 19.65
N ARG A 550 -43.94 23.58 20.23
CA ARG A 550 -42.76 23.46 21.09
C ARG A 550 -43.09 22.58 22.30
N GLY A 551 -42.31 21.52 22.49
CA GLY A 551 -42.48 20.58 23.58
C GLY A 551 -43.36 19.36 23.24
N ASP A 552 -43.86 19.25 22.02
CA ASP A 552 -44.52 18.03 21.57
C ASP A 552 -43.53 16.88 21.41
N ASP A 553 -44.00 15.69 21.72
CA ASP A 553 -43.34 14.44 21.36
C ASP A 553 -43.90 13.89 20.04
N ARG A 554 -43.14 12.98 19.43
CA ARG A 554 -43.54 12.31 18.18
C ARG A 554 -44.90 11.64 18.28
N ARG A 555 -45.23 11.04 19.42
CA ARG A 555 -46.49 10.32 19.62
C ARG A 555 -47.68 11.27 19.52
N THR A 556 -47.59 12.45 20.14
CA THR A 556 -48.63 13.47 20.10
C THR A 556 -48.83 14.01 18.68
N LEU A 557 -47.74 14.31 17.97
CA LEU A 557 -47.81 14.82 16.60
C LEU A 557 -48.39 13.78 15.62
N PHE A 558 -47.93 12.53 15.70
CA PHE A 558 -48.42 11.45 14.86
C PHE A 558 -49.91 11.16 15.12
N ALA A 559 -50.31 11.06 16.39
CA ALA A 559 -51.71 10.83 16.76
C ALA A 559 -52.64 11.95 16.29
N ALA A 560 -52.17 13.19 16.26
CA ALA A 560 -52.94 14.32 15.73
C ALA A 560 -53.11 14.23 14.21
N ALA A 561 -52.04 13.91 13.46
CA ALA A 561 -52.11 13.75 12.01
C ALA A 561 -52.98 12.54 11.61
N ASP A 562 -52.82 11.41 12.30
CA ASP A 562 -53.63 10.20 12.09
C ASP A 562 -55.10 10.40 12.45
N GLY A 563 -55.40 11.10 13.55
CA GLY A 563 -56.78 11.44 13.92
C GLY A 563 -57.48 12.26 12.84
N VAL A 564 -56.76 13.19 12.20
CA VAL A 564 -57.31 14.00 11.11
C VAL A 564 -57.40 13.22 9.79
N LEU A 565 -56.49 12.28 9.53
CA LEU A 565 -56.60 11.33 8.43
C LEU A 565 -57.86 10.46 8.57
N TYR A 566 -58.16 10.02 9.79
CA TYR A 566 -59.38 9.26 10.07
C TYR A 566 -60.65 10.06 9.72
N ASP A 567 -60.68 11.36 10.03
CA ASP A 567 -61.76 12.26 9.62
C ASP A 567 -61.85 12.40 8.10
N ALA A 568 -60.71 12.49 7.40
CA ALA A 568 -60.65 12.49 5.94
C ALA A 568 -61.29 11.23 5.34
N LYS A 569 -60.99 10.06 5.92
CA LYS A 569 -61.56 8.76 5.51
C LYS A 569 -63.06 8.70 5.77
N ARG A 570 -63.57 9.25 6.88
CA ARG A 570 -65.02 9.26 7.21
C ARG A 570 -65.82 10.26 6.38
N ALA A 571 -65.22 11.39 6.02
CA ALA A 571 -65.88 12.44 5.27
C ALA A 571 -66.07 12.12 3.76
N GLY A 572 -65.63 10.93 3.32
CA GLY A 572 -65.80 10.44 1.96
C GLY A 572 -64.51 10.19 1.19
N ARG A 573 -63.35 10.19 1.87
CA ARG A 573 -62.02 9.89 1.29
C ARG A 573 -61.56 10.91 0.24
N ASP A 574 -60.43 10.66 -0.42
CA ASP A 574 -59.89 11.43 -1.54
C ASP A 574 -59.75 12.93 -1.23
N ARG A 575 -59.13 13.25 -0.09
CA ARG A 575 -58.98 14.62 0.40
C ARG A 575 -57.81 14.80 1.33
N VAL A 576 -57.38 16.04 1.46
CA VAL A 576 -56.44 16.50 2.48
C VAL A 576 -57.23 17.19 3.59
N VAL A 577 -56.97 16.82 4.84
CA VAL A 577 -57.53 17.48 6.02
C VAL A 577 -56.40 17.88 6.95
N ARG A 578 -56.48 19.09 7.48
CA ARG A 578 -55.48 19.70 8.37
C ARG A 578 -56.07 20.00 9.74
N LEU A 579 -55.31 19.75 10.80
CA LEU A 579 -55.64 20.24 12.13
C LEU A 579 -55.54 21.78 12.14
N SER A 580 -56.64 22.48 12.43
CA SER A 580 -56.69 23.96 12.35
C SER A 580 -55.94 24.69 13.48
N GLY A 581 -55.43 23.97 14.49
CA GLY A 581 -54.59 24.49 15.58
C GLY A 581 -53.28 23.71 15.72
N VAL A 582 -52.32 24.25 16.49
CA VAL A 582 -51.10 23.51 16.88
C VAL A 582 -51.48 22.43 17.89
N THR A 583 -50.81 21.27 17.86
CA THR A 583 -51.02 20.17 18.81
C THR A 583 -50.96 20.70 20.25
N GLN A 584 -52.09 20.72 20.95
CA GLN A 584 -52.15 21.02 22.38
C GLN A 584 -52.15 19.70 23.14
N THR A 585 -51.22 19.60 24.10
CA THR A 585 -51.13 18.50 25.06
C THR A 585 -52.48 18.33 25.76
N ARG A 586 -53.26 17.30 25.40
CA ARG A 586 -54.38 16.85 26.23
C ARG A 586 -53.80 16.05 27.39
N ALA A 587 -53.49 16.75 28.48
CA ALA A 587 -53.42 16.12 29.80
C ALA A 587 -54.84 15.78 30.26
N VAL A 588 -54.98 14.59 30.85
CA VAL A 588 -56.20 14.01 31.44
C VAL A 588 -56.69 14.88 32.60
N ASP A 589 -57.97 15.31 32.62
CA ASP A 589 -59.00 14.93 33.61
C ASP A 589 -60.31 15.76 33.53
N THR A 590 -61.36 15.18 34.12
CA THR A 590 -62.68 15.71 34.55
C THR A 590 -63.91 15.57 33.62
N ALA A 591 -64.93 14.95 34.23
CA ALA A 591 -66.22 14.50 33.74
C ALA A 591 -67.22 15.63 33.36
N PRO A 592 -68.28 15.34 32.59
CA PRO A 592 -69.41 16.24 32.41
C PRO A 592 -70.63 15.80 33.25
N ASP A 593 -70.86 16.49 34.36
CA ASP A 593 -72.21 16.72 34.93
C ASP A 593 -72.62 18.13 34.49
N ALA A 594 -73.86 18.52 34.20
CA ALA A 594 -75.17 17.87 34.12
C ALA A 594 -76.09 18.89 33.41
N ILE A 595 -77.17 18.44 32.77
CA ILE A 595 -78.39 19.25 32.57
C ILE A 595 -79.60 18.38 32.91
N ASP A 596 -80.28 18.81 33.99
CA ASP A 596 -81.67 18.62 34.46
C ASP A 596 -82.70 18.03 33.48
N ALA A 597 -83.77 17.29 33.83
CA ALA A 597 -84.41 16.78 35.06
C ALA A 597 -85.72 16.02 34.61
N PRO A 598 -86.70 15.62 35.46
CA PRO A 598 -86.70 14.82 36.68
C PRO A 598 -87.71 13.62 36.65
N VAL A 599 -87.77 12.86 37.76
CA VAL A 599 -88.98 12.28 38.45
C VAL A 599 -88.93 10.77 38.79
N ALA A 600 -88.96 10.54 40.13
CA ALA A 600 -89.61 9.50 40.96
C ALA A 600 -89.10 8.05 41.10
N GLU A 601 -88.69 7.77 42.35
CA GLU A 601 -89.09 6.69 43.29
C GLU A 601 -88.87 5.19 42.94
N ALA A 602 -88.01 4.54 43.74
CA ALA A 602 -88.36 3.57 44.81
C ALA A 602 -87.31 2.44 44.96
N ASP A 603 -86.82 2.27 46.19
CA ASP A 603 -86.14 1.08 46.75
C ASP A 603 -87.23 0.09 47.26
N PRO A 604 -86.99 -1.17 47.73
CA PRO A 604 -85.80 -2.05 47.74
C PRO A 604 -86.13 -3.56 47.45
N THR A 605 -85.15 -4.45 47.65
CA THR A 605 -85.20 -5.85 48.21
C THR A 605 -84.83 -7.06 47.34
N ALA A 606 -83.91 -7.89 47.90
CA ALA A 606 -83.85 -9.38 48.00
C ALA A 606 -83.85 -10.23 46.70
N GLU A 607 -83.28 -11.43 46.56
CA GLU A 607 -82.58 -12.45 47.37
C GLU A 607 -82.02 -13.46 46.32
N ASP A 608 -80.79 -13.95 46.48
CA ASP A 608 -80.44 -15.37 46.76
C ASP A 608 -80.33 -16.37 45.58
N THR A 609 -79.40 -17.32 45.80
CA THR A 609 -79.19 -18.65 45.22
C THR A 609 -78.05 -18.87 44.21
N ALA A 610 -76.91 -19.31 44.76
CA ALA A 610 -76.00 -20.29 44.14
C ALA A 610 -76.53 -21.72 44.38
N PRO A 611 -76.07 -22.76 43.64
CA PRO A 611 -75.02 -23.64 44.17
C PRO A 611 -74.08 -24.24 43.06
N VAL A 612 -72.75 -24.33 43.26
CA VAL A 612 -71.92 -25.46 43.81
C VAL A 612 -71.18 -26.30 42.75
N ALA A 613 -69.88 -26.52 43.04
CA ALA A 613 -68.97 -27.66 42.76
C ALA A 613 -67.89 -27.56 41.66
N VAL A 614 -66.66 -27.62 42.17
CA VAL A 614 -65.29 -27.81 41.63
C VAL A 614 -64.99 -29.33 41.45
N PRO A 615 -63.75 -29.86 41.27
CA PRO A 615 -62.48 -29.41 40.63
C PRO A 615 -61.77 -30.54 39.80
N THR A 616 -60.55 -30.25 39.29
CA THR A 616 -59.26 -31.01 39.40
C THR A 616 -58.43 -30.90 38.10
N SER A 617 -57.10 -30.71 38.03
CA SER A 617 -55.99 -30.82 39.00
C SER A 617 -54.72 -30.03 38.55
N SER A 618 -54.01 -29.39 39.51
CA SER A 618 -52.54 -29.28 39.75
C SER A 618 -51.52 -29.34 38.58
N THR A 619 -50.64 -28.36 38.31
CA THR A 619 -49.49 -27.71 39.04
C THR A 619 -48.11 -28.42 38.98
N VAL A 620 -47.12 -27.68 38.43
CA VAL A 620 -45.68 -27.52 38.84
C VAL A 620 -44.75 -28.75 38.64
N GLY A 621 -43.49 -28.69 38.19
CA GLY A 621 -42.53 -27.65 37.80
C GLY A 621 -41.12 -28.26 37.63
N GLU A 622 -40.19 -27.45 37.10
CA GLU A 622 -38.70 -27.51 37.24
C GLU A 622 -37.78 -28.55 36.53
N VAL A 623 -36.87 -27.96 35.73
CA VAL A 623 -35.41 -28.16 35.51
C VAL A 623 -34.81 -29.52 35.11
N THR A 624 -33.96 -29.46 34.05
CA THR A 624 -32.64 -30.13 33.79
C THR A 624 -32.54 -30.81 32.42
N SER A 625 -31.46 -30.46 31.69
CA SER A 625 -30.92 -31.11 30.48
C SER A 625 -30.60 -32.59 30.73
N PRO A 626 -30.42 -33.48 29.70
CA PRO A 626 -29.25 -33.43 28.79
C PRO A 626 -29.48 -33.98 27.35
N LEU A 627 -28.44 -33.87 26.51
CA LEU A 627 -28.26 -34.61 25.23
C LEU A 627 -28.39 -36.14 25.40
N PRO A 628 -28.65 -36.90 24.30
CA PRO A 628 -27.55 -37.71 23.75
C PRO A 628 -27.54 -37.88 22.21
N GLU A 629 -26.45 -38.51 21.77
CA GLU A 629 -25.85 -38.69 20.44
C GLU A 629 -26.48 -39.75 19.49
N ASP A 630 -26.13 -39.57 18.19
CA ASP A 630 -25.77 -40.54 17.13
C ASP A 630 -26.74 -41.63 16.59
N ARG A 631 -27.04 -41.58 15.27
CA ARG A 631 -26.34 -42.33 14.20
C ARG A 631 -26.98 -42.15 12.79
N HIS A 632 -26.11 -41.82 11.81
CA HIS A 632 -26.01 -42.16 10.35
C HIS A 632 -27.28 -42.30 9.47
N GLU A 633 -27.40 -41.67 8.28
CA GLU A 633 -26.73 -42.03 7.00
C GLU A 633 -27.15 -41.06 5.83
N GLN A 634 -26.14 -40.60 5.08
CA GLN A 634 -26.00 -40.24 3.63
C GLN A 634 -27.07 -39.48 2.81
N ALA A 635 -26.67 -38.33 2.21
CA ALA A 635 -26.58 -38.09 0.75
C ALA A 635 -25.95 -36.69 0.43
N GLU A 636 -25.33 -36.60 -0.75
CA GLU A 636 -24.41 -35.59 -1.31
C GLU A 636 -25.02 -34.21 -1.64
N ASP A 637 -24.23 -33.12 -1.54
CA ASP A 637 -24.07 -32.15 -2.63
C ASP A 637 -22.91 -31.16 -2.39
N ALA A 638 -22.26 -30.76 -3.48
CA ALA A 638 -21.04 -29.98 -3.54
C ALA A 638 -21.30 -28.48 -3.77
N THR A 639 -20.64 -27.60 -3.00
CA THR A 639 -20.33 -26.20 -3.37
C THR A 639 -19.10 -25.70 -2.61
N GLY A 640 -18.28 -24.90 -3.28
CA GLY A 640 -16.92 -24.53 -2.88
C GLY A 640 -16.76 -23.70 -1.61
N GLY A 641 -15.56 -23.78 -1.05
CA GLY A 641 -15.07 -22.96 0.04
C GLY A 641 -13.55 -23.02 0.10
N PHE A 642 -12.91 -21.85 0.14
CA PHE A 642 -11.48 -21.66 0.36
C PHE A 642 -11.00 -22.39 1.61
N ALA A 643 -9.83 -23.04 1.53
CA ALA A 643 -9.15 -23.64 2.68
C ALA A 643 -8.62 -22.54 3.62
N PRO A 644 -8.71 -22.70 4.96
CA PRO A 644 -8.15 -21.74 5.90
C PRO A 644 -6.66 -22.04 6.11
N LEU A 645 -5.79 -21.09 5.77
CA LEU A 645 -4.40 -21.03 6.25
C LEU A 645 -4.39 -20.32 7.60
N LEU A 646 -4.73 -21.04 8.67
CA LEU A 646 -4.39 -20.69 10.04
C LEU A 646 -3.92 -21.97 10.74
N VAL A 647 -2.61 -22.11 10.86
CA VAL A 647 -2.02 -22.97 11.90
C VAL A 647 -1.85 -22.06 13.12
N GLU A 648 -2.75 -22.19 14.09
CA GLU A 648 -2.54 -21.61 15.42
C GLU A 648 -1.69 -22.56 16.28
N PRO A 649 -0.81 -22.03 17.16
CA PRO A 649 -0.05 -22.81 18.11
C PRO A 649 -0.91 -23.23 19.30
N ALA A 650 -0.71 -24.46 19.78
CA ALA A 650 -1.30 -24.94 21.02
C ALA A 650 -0.66 -24.23 22.24
N ALA A 651 -1.51 -23.84 23.18
CA ALA A 651 -1.19 -23.19 24.45
C ALA A 651 -1.10 -24.22 25.61
N ASP A 652 -0.29 -23.88 26.61
CA ASP A 652 -0.40 -24.12 28.07
C ASP A 652 0.89 -23.48 28.67
N ASP A 653 0.99 -22.78 29.79
CA ASP A 653 0.11 -22.50 30.92
C ASP A 653 0.69 -21.25 31.64
N ALA A 654 -0.16 -20.37 32.19
CA ALA A 654 0.25 -19.22 33.03
C ALA A 654 0.15 -19.58 34.54
N PRO A 655 0.73 -18.77 35.46
CA PRO A 655 -0.11 -17.73 36.05
C PRO A 655 0.58 -16.38 36.33
N ALA A 656 -0.29 -15.40 36.55
CA ALA A 656 -0.08 -13.95 36.62
C ALA A 656 0.30 -13.40 38.01
N ASP A 657 0.87 -12.18 38.04
CA ASP A 657 0.33 -11.07 38.83
C ASP A 657 0.83 -9.68 38.32
N GLN A 658 -0.06 -8.69 38.31
CA GLN A 658 0.05 -7.30 37.78
C GLN A 658 0.64 -6.30 38.82
N PRO A 659 0.75 -4.95 38.61
CA PRO A 659 0.44 -4.10 37.43
C PRO A 659 1.53 -3.07 37.02
N SER A 660 1.36 -2.54 35.80
CA SER A 660 2.06 -1.42 35.17
C SER A 660 1.65 -0.04 35.73
N PRO A 661 2.38 1.02 35.33
CA PRO A 661 1.67 2.13 34.69
C PRO A 661 2.26 2.55 33.33
N ARG A 662 1.31 3.02 32.50
CA ARG A 662 1.38 3.61 31.15
C ARG A 662 2.32 4.81 31.03
N LEU A 663 2.71 5.16 29.80
CA LEU A 663 2.87 6.54 29.27
C LEU A 663 3.22 6.51 27.75
N PRO A 664 2.98 7.59 26.96
CA PRO A 664 1.73 7.83 26.24
C PRO A 664 1.86 7.94 24.70
N SER A 665 0.67 8.04 24.09
CA SER A 665 0.33 8.20 22.67
C SER A 665 0.30 9.69 22.22
N PRO A 666 -0.09 10.03 20.97
CA PRO A 666 0.24 11.31 20.32
C PRO A 666 -0.55 12.49 20.92
N LEU A 667 0.17 13.36 21.64
CA LEU A 667 -0.28 14.69 22.08
C LEU A 667 0.85 15.75 22.02
N ASP A 668 1.98 15.49 21.35
CA ASP A 668 3.12 16.43 21.30
C ASP A 668 3.02 17.50 20.19
N GLU A 669 1.88 17.60 19.49
CA GLU A 669 1.57 18.70 18.54
C GLU A 669 1.30 20.07 19.19
N LEU A 670 1.57 20.25 20.50
CA LEU A 670 1.41 21.52 21.19
C LEU A 670 2.74 22.24 21.54
N PHE A 671 3.90 21.64 21.26
CA PHE A 671 5.20 22.29 21.49
C PHE A 671 6.16 22.02 20.34
N GLY A 672 6.46 23.10 19.60
CA GLY A 672 7.18 23.11 18.33
C GLY A 672 8.54 22.40 18.33
N GLY A 673 8.82 21.76 17.20
CA GLY A 673 10.10 21.13 16.89
C GLY A 673 11.24 22.13 16.64
N PRO A 674 12.49 21.63 16.53
CA PRO A 674 13.64 22.45 16.16
C PRO A 674 13.75 22.63 14.63
N PRO A 675 14.24 23.81 14.17
CA PRO A 675 14.22 24.21 12.75
C PRO A 675 15.47 23.76 11.96
N THR A 676 15.27 23.49 10.68
CA THR A 676 16.31 23.39 9.64
C THR A 676 16.69 24.78 9.12
N HIS A 677 17.99 25.03 8.97
CA HIS A 677 18.57 26.26 8.39
C HIS A 677 18.19 26.46 6.91
N PRO A 678 17.87 27.69 6.46
CA PRO A 678 17.73 28.03 5.05
C PRO A 678 18.99 28.68 4.45
N ALA A 679 19.17 28.47 3.15
CA ALA A 679 20.15 29.14 2.31
C ALA A 679 19.87 30.65 2.15
N ALA A 680 20.94 31.40 1.91
CA ALA A 680 21.00 32.86 1.88
C ALA A 680 20.13 33.54 0.79
N PRO A 681 19.52 34.71 1.08
CA PRO A 681 18.86 35.53 0.07
C PRO A 681 19.63 36.80 -0.31
N ARG A 682 19.35 37.27 -1.54
CA ARG A 682 19.80 38.53 -2.14
C ARG A 682 19.05 39.76 -1.59
N VAL A 683 19.74 40.88 -1.70
CA VAL A 683 19.46 42.25 -1.24
C VAL A 683 18.19 42.87 -1.86
N ALA A 684 17.36 43.52 -1.04
CA ALA A 684 16.49 44.66 -1.40
C ALA A 684 16.14 45.53 -0.18
N GLU A 685 15.92 46.83 -0.43
CA GLU A 685 15.98 48.01 0.44
C GLU A 685 14.84 48.22 1.49
N PRO A 686 14.98 49.17 2.43
CA PRO A 686 14.15 49.28 3.64
C PRO A 686 13.09 50.39 3.57
N VAL A 687 11.89 50.17 4.13
CA VAL A 687 10.99 51.28 4.52
C VAL A 687 10.20 50.98 5.81
N ALA A 688 10.44 51.85 6.79
CA ALA A 688 9.61 52.40 7.87
C ALA A 688 8.88 51.48 8.89
N SER A 689 9.31 51.60 10.15
CA SER A 689 8.50 51.35 11.35
C SER A 689 7.43 52.45 11.56
N PRO A 690 6.39 52.18 12.37
CA PRO A 690 6.44 52.71 13.73
C PRO A 690 5.94 51.76 14.85
N ALA A 691 6.38 52.13 16.05
CA ALA A 691 6.31 51.55 17.40
C ALA A 691 4.92 51.69 18.10
N PRO A 692 4.78 51.50 19.45
CA PRO A 692 5.32 50.49 20.38
C PRO A 692 4.24 49.92 21.35
N ALA A 693 4.54 48.85 22.11
CA ALA A 693 4.06 48.72 23.50
C ALA A 693 4.92 47.77 24.37
N ALA A 694 5.44 48.33 25.46
CA ALA A 694 5.83 47.75 26.76
C ALA A 694 6.82 46.57 26.83
N ALA A 695 8.07 46.89 27.18
CA ALA A 695 9.14 45.94 27.52
C ALA A 695 9.13 45.53 29.01
N ALA A 696 9.21 44.23 29.27
CA ALA A 696 9.55 43.62 30.55
C ALA A 696 11.07 43.34 30.65
N VAL A 697 11.58 43.32 31.88
CA VAL A 697 13.00 43.27 32.30
C VAL A 697 13.77 42.03 31.77
N PRO A 698 15.05 42.15 31.32
CA PRO A 698 15.82 41.02 30.82
C PRO A 698 16.54 40.22 31.93
N PRO A 699 16.78 38.90 31.76
CA PRO A 699 17.59 38.07 32.65
C PRO A 699 19.11 38.25 32.39
N PRO A 700 19.98 37.79 33.30
CA PRO A 700 21.41 38.13 33.26
C PRO A 700 22.16 37.34 32.17
N VAL A 701 23.12 38.02 31.54
CA VAL A 701 23.98 37.47 30.48
C VAL A 701 25.10 36.63 31.09
N LEU A 702 25.17 35.34 30.77
CA LEU A 702 26.35 34.51 31.02
C LEU A 702 27.37 34.73 29.90
N SER A 703 28.63 35.01 30.28
CA SER A 703 29.73 35.20 29.32
C SER A 703 30.10 33.88 28.61
N PRO A 704 30.49 33.91 27.33
CA PRO A 704 30.85 32.71 26.59
C PRO A 704 32.14 32.07 27.14
N VAL A 705 32.09 30.75 27.35
CA VAL A 705 33.23 29.91 27.73
C VAL A 705 34.16 29.77 26.50
N PRO A 706 35.48 29.95 26.63
CA PRO A 706 36.41 29.77 25.52
C PRO A 706 36.43 28.29 25.08
N VAL A 707 36.27 28.05 23.77
CA VAL A 707 36.41 26.71 23.16
C VAL A 707 37.89 26.33 23.20
N ALA A 708 38.22 25.30 23.99
CA ALA A 708 39.55 24.71 24.01
C ALA A 708 39.85 24.02 22.65
N PRO A 709 41.11 24.02 22.18
CA PRO A 709 41.49 23.27 20.98
C PRO A 709 41.15 21.78 21.17
N VAL A 710 40.53 21.19 20.15
CA VAL A 710 40.16 19.77 20.13
C VAL A 710 41.45 18.94 20.21
N LEU A 711 41.71 18.32 21.37
CA LEU A 711 42.77 17.31 21.50
C LEU A 711 42.36 16.08 20.68
N ALA A 712 43.18 15.68 19.70
CA ALA A 712 43.01 14.44 18.97
C ALA A 712 43.06 13.25 19.96
N THR A 713 41.96 12.50 20.09
CA THR A 713 41.81 11.45 21.11
C THR A 713 42.16 10.04 20.60
N GLY A 714 43.20 9.88 19.78
CA GLY A 714 43.65 8.56 19.33
C GLY A 714 44.91 8.56 18.45
N PRO A 715 45.57 7.40 18.29
CA PRO A 715 46.73 7.25 17.40
C PRO A 715 46.33 7.41 15.92
N ASP A 716 47.13 8.14 15.15
CA ASP A 716 46.98 8.23 13.69
C ASP A 716 47.36 6.89 13.05
N VAL A 717 46.47 6.34 12.21
CA VAL A 717 46.67 5.06 11.52
C VAL A 717 47.19 5.26 10.09
N ILE A 718 48.25 4.54 9.77
CA ILE A 718 48.88 4.52 8.45
C ILE A 718 48.70 3.12 7.87
N TRP A 719 47.89 3.01 6.83
CA TRP A 719 47.70 1.77 6.09
C TRP A 719 48.93 1.49 5.22
N GLY A 720 49.57 0.33 5.41
CA GLY A 720 50.71 -0.13 4.62
C GLY A 720 50.31 -0.77 3.29
N THR A 721 49.08 -1.26 3.16
CA THR A 721 48.57 -1.90 1.94
C THR A 721 48.60 -0.95 0.75
N GLY A 722 49.23 -1.38 -0.35
CA GLY A 722 49.31 -0.61 -1.59
C GLY A 722 50.27 0.59 -1.56
N ARG A 723 51.07 0.76 -0.49
CA ARG A 723 52.03 1.86 -0.36
C ARG A 723 53.48 1.35 -0.42
N SER A 724 54.37 2.18 -0.95
CA SER A 724 55.81 1.89 -0.94
C SER A 724 56.42 2.15 0.43
N THR A 725 57.56 1.52 0.74
CA THR A 725 58.27 1.72 2.01
C THR A 725 58.59 3.20 2.28
N GLU A 726 59.04 3.96 1.28
CA GLU A 726 59.35 5.38 1.47
C GLU A 726 58.10 6.23 1.76
N GLN A 727 56.95 5.90 1.15
CA GLN A 727 55.69 6.59 1.43
C GLN A 727 55.25 6.37 2.88
N VAL A 728 55.39 5.14 3.40
CA VAL A 728 55.06 4.84 4.80
C VAL A 728 56.00 5.57 5.75
N LEU A 729 57.32 5.57 5.48
CA LEU A 729 58.29 6.32 6.29
C LEU A 729 58.00 7.83 6.29
N ALA A 730 57.65 8.40 5.14
CA ALA A 730 57.30 9.82 5.04
C ALA A 730 56.09 10.18 5.93
N LEU A 731 55.03 9.37 5.89
CA LEU A 731 53.82 9.57 6.71
C LEU A 731 54.10 9.38 8.20
N VAL A 732 54.94 8.41 8.57
CA VAL A 732 55.36 8.23 9.96
C VAL A 732 56.15 9.44 10.45
N ARG A 733 57.10 9.96 9.65
CA ARG A 733 57.85 11.18 9.99
C ARG A 733 56.92 12.37 10.19
N GLU A 734 55.90 12.52 9.36
CA GLU A 734 54.90 13.58 9.45
C GLU A 734 54.05 13.46 10.71
N ALA A 735 53.42 12.31 10.93
CA ALA A 735 52.60 12.05 12.11
C ALA A 735 53.39 12.24 13.42
N ARG A 736 54.67 11.85 13.46
CA ARG A 736 55.55 12.05 14.61
C ARG A 736 55.93 13.52 14.86
N ARG A 737 55.97 14.34 13.81
CA ARG A 737 56.20 15.79 13.95
C ARG A 737 54.96 16.51 14.47
N GLU A 738 53.78 16.13 13.98
CA GLU A 738 52.52 16.74 14.37
C GLU A 738 52.11 16.32 15.79
N HIS A 739 52.27 15.04 16.12
CA HIS A 739 51.81 14.44 17.38
C HIS A 739 52.95 13.69 18.11
N PRO A 740 54.00 14.39 18.60
CA PRO A 740 55.17 13.74 19.20
C PRO A 740 54.85 12.90 20.45
N GLY A 741 53.75 13.22 21.14
CA GLY A 741 53.27 12.53 22.34
C GLY A 741 52.45 11.26 22.09
N HIS A 742 52.16 10.89 20.83
CA HIS A 742 51.36 9.72 20.49
C HIS A 742 52.11 8.79 19.52
N PRO A 743 51.91 7.46 19.60
CA PRO A 743 52.53 6.56 18.65
C PRO A 743 51.85 6.69 17.28
N ALA A 744 52.64 6.80 16.22
CA ALA A 744 52.18 6.65 14.85
C ALA A 744 52.04 5.14 14.56
N VAL A 745 50.84 4.67 14.24
CA VAL A 745 50.57 3.23 14.11
C VAL A 745 50.44 2.87 12.64
N VAL A 746 51.26 1.93 12.20
CA VAL A 746 51.25 1.36 10.86
C VAL A 746 50.64 -0.03 10.92
N VAL A 747 49.60 -0.28 10.12
CA VAL A 747 48.93 -1.58 10.03
C VAL A 747 49.10 -2.19 8.63
N ARG A 748 49.19 -3.52 8.56
CA ARG A 748 49.29 -4.30 7.31
C ARG A 748 50.43 -3.85 6.39
N ALA A 749 51.61 -3.62 6.97
CA ALA A 749 52.81 -3.27 6.24
C ALA A 749 53.51 -4.50 5.64
N SER A 750 54.38 -4.29 4.64
CA SER A 750 55.27 -5.35 4.18
C SER A 750 56.40 -5.61 5.18
N ALA A 751 57.01 -6.80 5.14
CA ALA A 751 58.16 -7.13 6.00
C ALA A 751 59.33 -6.14 5.80
N ASP A 752 59.59 -5.73 4.56
CA ASP A 752 60.64 -4.75 4.23
C ASP A 752 60.34 -3.38 4.85
N THR A 753 59.08 -2.95 4.82
CA THR A 753 58.65 -1.69 5.45
C THR A 753 58.80 -1.73 6.97
N LEU A 754 58.47 -2.87 7.59
CA LEU A 754 58.65 -3.10 9.02
C LEU A 754 60.14 -3.02 9.42
N VAL A 755 61.02 -3.68 8.68
CA VAL A 755 62.48 -3.61 8.91
C VAL A 755 63.01 -2.17 8.73
N ALA A 756 62.51 -1.45 7.73
CA ALA A 756 62.89 -0.06 7.50
C ALA A 756 62.47 0.86 8.65
N LEU A 757 61.24 0.70 9.17
CA LEU A 757 60.75 1.45 10.34
C LEU A 757 61.61 1.18 11.58
N ALA A 758 61.96 -0.08 11.84
CA ALA A 758 62.87 -0.45 12.93
C ALA A 758 64.26 0.18 12.76
N THR A 759 64.80 0.18 11.54
CA THR A 759 66.14 0.74 11.27
C THR A 759 66.18 2.24 11.46
N GLU A 760 65.14 2.96 11.04
CA GLU A 760 65.09 4.43 11.13
C GLU A 760 64.72 4.93 12.55
N HIS A 761 63.93 4.16 13.30
CA HIS A 761 63.33 4.58 14.57
C HIS A 761 63.52 3.56 15.72
N ASP A 762 64.63 2.83 15.72
CA ASP A 762 64.92 1.65 16.59
C ASP A 762 64.53 1.83 18.06
N ALA A 763 64.87 2.96 18.67
CA ALA A 763 64.61 3.22 20.10
C ALA A 763 63.13 3.43 20.48
N TYR A 764 62.24 3.62 19.51
CA TYR A 764 60.83 3.96 19.73
C TYR A 764 59.85 3.12 18.91
N THR A 765 60.30 2.01 18.33
CA THR A 765 59.45 1.19 17.45
C THR A 765 59.05 -0.11 18.15
N THR A 766 57.75 -0.29 18.36
CA THR A 766 57.15 -1.56 18.81
C THR A 766 56.56 -2.26 17.60
N MET A 767 56.79 -3.56 17.43
CA MET A 767 56.37 -4.28 16.23
C MET A 767 55.77 -5.63 16.57
N ASP A 768 54.85 -6.09 15.75
CA ASP A 768 54.30 -7.43 15.79
C ASP A 768 54.28 -8.03 14.39
N ALA A 769 55.06 -9.10 14.21
CA ALA A 769 55.23 -9.77 12.93
C ALA A 769 53.99 -10.57 12.51
N ALA A 770 53.18 -11.06 13.46
CA ALA A 770 51.92 -11.75 13.15
C ALA A 770 50.84 -10.76 12.70
N ALA A 771 50.85 -9.55 13.26
CA ALA A 771 49.96 -8.46 12.88
C ALA A 771 50.43 -7.71 11.62
N MET A 772 51.64 -7.97 11.13
CA MET A 772 52.31 -7.16 10.11
C MET A 772 52.21 -5.65 10.40
N SER A 773 52.41 -5.27 11.66
CA SER A 773 52.11 -3.92 12.18
C SER A 773 53.22 -3.37 13.07
N ALA A 774 53.35 -2.05 13.13
CA ALA A 774 54.34 -1.34 13.93
C ALA A 774 53.75 -0.06 14.54
N ALA A 775 54.26 0.35 15.69
CA ALA A 775 53.94 1.59 16.37
C ALA A 775 55.24 2.33 16.66
N VAL A 776 55.37 3.53 16.11
CA VAL A 776 56.57 4.38 16.26
C VAL A 776 56.22 5.51 17.21
N GLY A 777 56.92 5.61 18.35
CA GLY A 777 56.67 6.63 19.38
C GLY A 777 56.31 6.05 20.76
N PRO A 778 56.03 6.92 21.75
CA PRO A 778 55.72 6.48 23.10
C PRO A 778 54.34 5.81 23.15
N VAL A 779 54.31 4.55 23.58
CA VAL A 779 53.06 3.82 23.84
C VAL A 779 52.55 4.19 25.24
N PRO A 780 51.25 4.51 25.42
CA PRO A 780 50.69 4.83 26.73
C PRO A 780 50.83 3.68 27.75
N GLU A 781 50.86 4.00 29.04
CA GLU A 781 50.78 2.97 30.09
C GLU A 781 49.46 2.19 29.99
N PRO A 782 49.49 0.85 30.16
CA PRO A 782 48.33 0.02 29.99
C PRO A 782 47.32 0.23 31.13
N VAL A 783 46.06 0.52 30.78
CA VAL A 783 44.94 0.68 31.71
C VAL A 783 43.77 -0.17 31.23
N GLY A 784 43.28 -1.07 32.08
CA GLY A 784 42.27 -2.06 31.70
C GLY A 784 42.84 -3.18 30.82
N ARG A 785 42.02 -4.22 30.62
CA ARG A 785 42.43 -5.49 30.00
C ARG A 785 41.47 -5.93 28.90
N VAL A 786 42.00 -6.28 27.73
CA VAL A 786 41.24 -6.76 26.57
C VAL A 786 41.61 -8.22 26.29
N GLY A 787 40.60 -9.08 26.16
CA GLY A 787 40.77 -10.46 25.69
C GLY A 787 40.54 -10.56 24.19
N VAL A 788 41.41 -11.23 23.44
CA VAL A 788 41.24 -11.49 22.00
C VAL A 788 41.18 -12.99 21.75
N LEU A 789 40.05 -13.47 21.27
CA LEU A 789 39.79 -14.88 20.96
C LEU A 789 39.81 -15.07 19.44
N CYS A 790 40.74 -15.88 18.97
CA CYS A 790 40.89 -16.22 17.57
C CYS A 790 40.33 -17.62 17.33
N ALA A 791 39.34 -17.73 16.45
CA ALA A 791 38.62 -18.99 16.25
C ALA A 791 39.49 -20.05 15.58
N SER A 792 40.23 -19.67 14.54
CA SER A 792 41.09 -20.60 13.79
C SER A 792 42.44 -19.98 13.42
N SER A 793 43.43 -20.81 13.11
CA SER A 793 44.74 -20.35 12.64
C SER A 793 44.67 -19.44 11.39
N GLY A 794 43.61 -19.54 10.58
CA GLY A 794 43.37 -18.64 9.44
C GLY A 794 43.04 -17.20 9.85
N ASP A 795 42.43 -17.03 11.03
CA ASP A 795 42.02 -15.74 11.58
C ASP A 795 43.16 -15.01 12.31
N THR A 796 44.30 -15.68 12.47
CA THR A 796 45.45 -15.21 13.26
C THR A 796 45.96 -13.83 12.85
N PRO A 797 46.09 -13.46 11.56
CA PRO A 797 46.55 -12.12 11.18
C PRO A 797 45.62 -11.02 11.69
N ILE A 798 44.30 -11.23 11.60
CA ILE A 798 43.30 -10.25 12.04
C ILE A 798 43.23 -10.18 13.57
N ALA A 799 43.34 -11.33 14.25
CA ALA A 799 43.42 -11.36 15.71
C ALA A 799 44.72 -10.74 16.24
N ALA A 800 45.84 -10.94 15.56
CA ALA A 800 47.10 -10.27 15.86
C ALA A 800 46.99 -8.75 15.68
N GLU A 801 46.36 -8.29 14.59
CA GLU A 801 46.08 -6.87 14.36
C GLU A 801 45.26 -6.27 15.51
N ALA A 802 44.13 -6.87 15.87
CA ALA A 802 43.30 -6.39 16.97
C ALA A 802 44.06 -6.34 18.31
N ALA A 803 44.84 -7.39 18.61
CA ALA A 803 45.62 -7.47 19.83
C ALA A 803 46.76 -6.44 19.88
N PHE A 804 47.46 -6.24 18.77
CA PHE A 804 48.52 -5.25 18.64
C PHE A 804 47.97 -3.84 18.85
N VAL A 805 46.85 -3.54 18.18
CA VAL A 805 46.21 -2.21 18.20
C VAL A 805 45.67 -1.87 19.59
N ALA A 806 45.01 -2.82 20.26
CA ALA A 806 44.55 -2.63 21.63
C ALA A 806 45.72 -2.33 22.59
N ARG A 807 46.85 -3.04 22.42
CA ARG A 807 48.06 -2.86 23.23
C ARG A 807 48.69 -1.48 23.03
N VAL A 808 48.90 -1.05 21.80
CA VAL A 808 49.51 0.27 21.50
C VAL A 808 48.57 1.43 21.80
N THR A 809 47.27 1.16 21.92
CA THR A 809 46.26 2.10 22.43
C THR A 809 46.29 2.21 23.96
N GLY A 810 47.12 1.43 24.67
CA GLY A 810 47.33 1.53 26.11
C GLY A 810 46.42 0.62 26.93
N THR A 811 46.30 -0.65 26.56
CA THR A 811 45.62 -1.68 27.37
C THR A 811 46.48 -2.92 27.52
N GLU A 812 46.27 -3.68 28.60
CA GLU A 812 46.80 -5.04 28.68
C GLU A 812 46.00 -5.95 27.76
N VAL A 813 46.66 -6.84 27.02
CA VAL A 813 46.00 -7.71 26.05
C VAL A 813 46.39 -9.16 26.27
N VAL A 814 45.38 -10.02 26.41
CA VAL A 814 45.51 -11.48 26.44
C VAL A 814 44.90 -12.03 25.16
N ARG A 815 45.70 -12.73 24.36
CA ARG A 815 45.23 -13.39 23.13
C ARG A 815 45.24 -14.90 23.29
N VAL A 816 44.16 -15.55 22.87
CA VAL A 816 44.01 -17.01 22.82
C VAL A 816 43.68 -17.41 21.39
N ASP A 817 44.50 -18.29 20.82
CA ASP A 817 44.38 -18.77 19.44
C ASP A 817 43.74 -20.17 19.39
N ASP A 818 43.11 -20.52 18.25
CA ASP A 818 42.47 -21.82 17.95
C ASP A 818 41.33 -22.24 18.91
N VAL A 819 40.37 -21.34 19.10
CA VAL A 819 39.24 -21.51 20.03
C VAL A 819 38.04 -22.25 19.42
N GLY A 820 37.92 -22.31 18.09
CA GLY A 820 36.80 -22.87 17.34
C GLY A 820 36.72 -24.41 17.31
N GLY A 821 35.57 -24.93 16.88
CA GLY A 821 35.31 -26.37 16.68
C GLY A 821 35.53 -27.25 17.94
N SER A 822 36.32 -28.32 17.79
CA SER A 822 36.57 -29.34 18.83
C SER A 822 37.34 -28.85 20.08
N ARG A 823 37.81 -27.59 20.07
CA ARG A 823 38.65 -26.99 21.12
C ARG A 823 37.96 -25.93 21.96
N ILE A 824 36.63 -25.83 21.94
CA ILE A 824 35.88 -24.92 22.83
C ILE A 824 35.87 -25.38 24.30
N HIS A 825 36.22 -26.64 24.56
CA HIS A 825 36.15 -27.26 25.88
C HIS A 825 36.99 -26.57 26.99
N PRO A 826 38.22 -26.08 26.75
CA PRO A 826 38.99 -25.33 27.73
C PRO A 826 38.31 -24.02 28.14
N LEU A 827 37.66 -23.30 27.22
CA LEU A 827 36.87 -22.09 27.55
C LEU A 827 35.66 -22.41 28.43
N LEU A 828 35.03 -23.57 28.22
CA LEU A 828 33.91 -24.03 29.06
C LEU A 828 34.37 -24.47 30.46
N THR A 829 35.63 -24.87 30.61
CA THR A 829 36.18 -25.42 31.85
C THR A 829 36.87 -24.36 32.71
N ASP A 830 37.53 -23.39 32.08
CA ASP A 830 38.20 -22.27 32.74
C ASP A 830 37.61 -20.93 32.26
N ARG A 831 36.60 -20.45 33.00
CA ARG A 831 35.91 -19.19 32.70
C ARG A 831 36.72 -17.95 33.03
N SER A 832 37.87 -18.08 33.73
CA SER A 832 38.68 -16.92 34.12
C SER A 832 39.13 -16.11 32.89
N LEU A 833 39.37 -16.77 31.76
CA LEU A 833 39.73 -16.14 30.48
C LEU A 833 38.62 -15.27 29.87
N LEU A 834 37.36 -15.48 30.27
CA LEU A 834 36.20 -14.73 29.77
C LEU A 834 35.73 -13.65 30.74
N THR A 835 36.12 -13.72 32.02
CA THR A 835 35.65 -12.82 33.08
C THR A 835 36.74 -11.91 33.65
N ASP A 836 38.03 -12.25 33.49
CA ASP A 836 39.17 -11.45 33.96
C ASP A 836 39.64 -10.44 32.89
N VAL A 837 38.70 -9.86 32.15
CA VAL A 837 38.92 -8.86 31.09
C VAL A 837 37.75 -7.87 31.06
N ASP A 838 38.00 -6.63 30.65
CA ASP A 838 36.99 -5.57 30.58
C ASP A 838 36.21 -5.55 29.25
N CYS A 839 36.78 -6.14 28.19
CA CYS A 839 36.17 -6.28 26.87
C CYS A 839 36.78 -7.46 26.10
N LEU A 840 35.97 -8.17 25.32
CA LEU A 840 36.38 -9.29 24.49
C LEU A 840 36.31 -8.94 23.01
N VAL A 841 37.28 -9.39 22.23
CA VAL A 841 37.26 -9.36 20.76
C VAL A 841 37.26 -10.80 20.25
N VAL A 842 36.22 -11.20 19.53
CA VAL A 842 36.11 -12.54 18.94
C VAL A 842 36.31 -12.44 17.44
N VAL A 843 37.39 -13.03 16.93
CA VAL A 843 37.78 -12.98 15.51
C VAL A 843 37.53 -14.35 14.89
N ALA A 844 36.62 -14.43 13.91
CA ALA A 844 36.21 -15.71 13.34
C ALA A 844 35.71 -15.60 11.89
N GLY A 845 36.13 -16.55 11.05
CA GLY A 845 35.60 -16.76 9.70
C GLY A 845 34.57 -17.88 9.64
N LEU A 846 35.04 -19.12 9.44
CA LEU A 846 34.16 -20.31 9.32
C LEU A 846 33.39 -20.63 10.62
N ASP A 847 33.99 -20.35 11.77
CA ASP A 847 33.40 -20.58 13.08
C ASP A 847 32.71 -19.31 13.64
N ALA A 848 32.09 -18.49 12.78
CA ALA A 848 31.50 -17.21 13.16
C ALA A 848 30.45 -17.28 14.29
N ALA A 849 29.78 -18.43 14.45
CA ALA A 849 28.87 -18.69 15.56
C ALA A 849 29.55 -18.66 16.94
N LEU A 850 30.89 -18.75 17.00
CA LEU A 850 31.67 -18.65 18.24
C LEU A 850 31.40 -17.34 18.98
N ALA A 851 31.18 -16.23 18.27
CA ALA A 851 30.87 -14.94 18.89
C ALA A 851 29.58 -15.01 19.73
N SER A 852 28.53 -15.64 19.20
CA SER A 852 27.27 -15.86 19.91
C SER A 852 27.44 -16.80 21.09
N VAL A 853 28.24 -17.87 20.94
CA VAL A 853 28.51 -18.82 22.03
C VAL A 853 29.27 -18.14 23.17
N VAL A 854 30.31 -17.36 22.86
CA VAL A 854 31.10 -16.64 23.86
C VAL A 854 30.23 -15.62 24.60
N SER A 855 29.39 -14.86 23.88
CA SER A 855 28.45 -13.91 24.49
C SER A 855 27.43 -14.58 25.42
N GLY A 856 26.98 -15.80 25.11
CA GLY A 856 26.12 -16.56 26.01
C GLY A 856 26.81 -17.06 27.29
N LEU A 857 28.14 -16.96 27.38
CA LEU A 857 28.95 -17.49 28.49
C LEU A 857 29.55 -16.40 29.40
N THR A 858 29.43 -15.12 29.05
CA THR A 858 30.03 -14.01 29.79
C THR A 858 29.16 -12.74 29.76
N GLU A 859 29.27 -11.92 30.81
CA GLU A 859 28.64 -10.59 30.90
C GLU A 859 29.57 -9.48 30.35
N VAL A 860 30.79 -9.84 29.95
CA VAL A 860 31.75 -8.89 29.38
C VAL A 860 31.33 -8.52 27.94
N PRO A 861 31.37 -7.23 27.55
CA PRO A 861 31.04 -6.81 26.19
C PRO A 861 31.91 -7.50 25.13
N VAL A 862 31.28 -7.95 24.04
CA VAL A 862 31.94 -8.68 22.96
C VAL A 862 31.94 -7.87 21.67
N VAL A 863 33.11 -7.72 21.05
CA VAL A 863 33.30 -7.18 19.71
C VAL A 863 33.59 -8.33 18.75
N ALA A 864 32.65 -8.66 17.88
CA ALA A 864 32.81 -9.72 16.90
C ALA A 864 33.46 -9.17 15.62
N VAL A 865 34.50 -9.84 15.11
CA VAL A 865 35.23 -9.44 13.90
C VAL A 865 35.14 -10.59 12.89
N PRO A 866 34.31 -10.46 11.85
CA PRO A 866 34.24 -11.44 10.79
C PRO A 866 35.53 -11.40 9.96
N THR A 867 36.03 -12.55 9.52
CA THR A 867 37.22 -12.62 8.66
C THR A 867 36.90 -13.16 7.28
N SER A 868 37.71 -12.77 6.29
CA SER A 868 37.68 -13.36 4.95
C SER A 868 38.43 -14.69 4.86
N ALA A 869 39.22 -15.04 5.89
CA ALA A 869 40.05 -16.24 5.94
C ALA A 869 39.22 -17.51 6.22
N GLY A 870 38.93 -18.27 5.17
CA GLY A 870 38.37 -19.62 5.23
C GLY A 870 38.95 -20.48 4.10
N GLN A 871 39.22 -21.77 4.35
CA GLN A 871 39.71 -22.66 3.29
C GLN A 871 38.59 -22.91 2.25
N GLY A 872 38.64 -22.16 1.14
CA GLY A 872 37.84 -22.40 -0.06
C GLY A 872 37.04 -21.19 -0.52
N ALA A 873 36.55 -21.23 -1.77
CA ALA A 873 35.66 -20.23 -2.39
C ALA A 873 34.29 -20.06 -1.68
N SER A 874 34.06 -20.74 -0.55
CA SER A 874 32.80 -20.79 0.20
C SER A 874 32.60 -19.67 1.23
N SER A 875 33.61 -18.83 1.54
CA SER A 875 33.45 -17.74 2.54
C SER A 875 32.92 -16.42 1.97
N PHE A 876 32.76 -16.31 0.64
CA PHE A 876 32.30 -15.11 -0.06
C PHE A 876 33.01 -13.83 0.45
N GLY A 877 34.33 -13.90 0.63
CA GLY A 877 35.14 -12.80 1.14
C GLY A 877 34.84 -12.39 2.60
N GLY A 878 34.27 -13.29 3.42
CA GLY A 878 33.90 -13.04 4.82
C GLY A 878 32.44 -12.64 5.05
N PHE A 879 31.62 -12.55 3.99
CA PHE A 879 30.23 -12.11 4.10
C PHE A 879 29.35 -13.11 4.87
N SER A 880 29.61 -14.41 4.73
CA SER A 880 28.91 -15.44 5.51
C SER A 880 29.18 -15.30 7.01
N ALA A 881 30.42 -14.99 7.39
CA ALA A 881 30.80 -14.74 8.78
C ALA A 881 30.12 -13.47 9.32
N LEU A 882 30.11 -12.40 8.53
CA LEU A 882 29.45 -11.13 8.87
C LEU A 882 27.95 -11.32 9.14
N LEU A 883 27.22 -11.98 8.22
CA LEU A 883 25.79 -12.24 8.39
C LEU A 883 25.50 -13.13 9.60
N THR A 884 26.35 -14.14 9.84
CA THR A 884 26.22 -15.01 11.02
C THR A 884 26.34 -14.22 12.32
N MET A 885 27.31 -13.30 12.40
CA MET A 885 27.52 -12.46 13.58
C MET A 885 26.43 -11.40 13.76
N LEU A 886 25.94 -10.79 12.66
CA LEU A 886 24.87 -9.78 12.70
C LEU A 886 23.50 -10.35 13.08
N ASN A 887 23.19 -11.56 12.62
CA ASN A 887 21.93 -12.24 12.93
C ASN A 887 21.92 -12.91 14.32
N SER A 888 23.00 -12.76 15.09
CA SER A 888 23.08 -13.29 16.45
C SER A 888 22.10 -12.57 17.38
N ALA A 889 21.15 -13.32 17.94
CA ALA A 889 20.23 -12.80 18.97
C ALA A 889 20.87 -12.62 20.36
N ALA A 890 22.17 -12.94 20.51
CA ALA A 890 22.88 -12.86 21.78
C ALA A 890 23.10 -11.38 22.20
N PRO A 891 22.62 -10.95 23.38
CA PRO A 891 22.80 -9.59 23.85
C PRO A 891 24.26 -9.30 24.19
N GLY A 892 24.72 -8.07 23.91
CA GLY A 892 26.08 -7.64 24.28
C GLY A 892 27.16 -7.88 23.21
N VAL A 893 26.79 -8.29 21.99
CA VAL A 893 27.68 -8.41 20.84
C VAL A 893 27.57 -7.17 19.93
N VAL A 894 28.72 -6.58 19.56
CA VAL A 894 28.83 -5.56 18.52
C VAL A 894 29.70 -6.11 17.39
N VAL A 895 29.26 -5.97 16.14
CA VAL A 895 29.97 -6.54 14.98
C VAL A 895 30.80 -5.45 14.27
N SER A 896 32.08 -5.73 14.05
CA SER A 896 33.00 -4.90 13.24
C SER A 896 32.91 -5.28 11.76
N ASN A 897 33.50 -4.46 10.88
CA ASN A 897 33.58 -4.80 9.46
C ASN A 897 34.52 -6.00 9.21
N ILE A 898 34.39 -6.62 8.04
CA ILE A 898 35.20 -7.79 7.65
C ILE A 898 36.70 -7.43 7.68
N ASP A 899 37.47 -8.33 8.29
CA ASP A 899 38.91 -8.21 8.51
C ASP A 899 39.32 -6.95 9.29
N ASN A 900 38.40 -6.24 9.95
CA ASN A 900 38.72 -4.96 10.59
C ASN A 900 39.17 -5.13 12.05
N GLY A 901 40.35 -5.73 12.22
CA GLY A 901 41.02 -5.90 13.50
C GLY A 901 41.41 -4.57 14.15
N TRP A 902 41.84 -3.58 13.34
CA TRP A 902 42.14 -2.22 13.78
C TRP A 902 40.99 -1.58 14.56
N SER A 903 39.82 -1.41 13.94
CA SER A 903 38.70 -0.73 14.61
C SER A 903 38.22 -1.49 15.83
N ALA A 904 38.21 -2.82 15.77
CA ALA A 904 37.83 -3.68 16.88
C ALA A 904 38.78 -3.51 18.08
N GLY A 905 40.09 -3.53 17.83
CA GLY A 905 41.12 -3.32 18.86
C GLY A 905 41.05 -1.94 19.51
N VAL A 906 40.86 -0.87 18.72
CA VAL A 906 40.68 0.49 19.26
C VAL A 906 39.41 0.60 20.09
N PHE A 907 38.30 0.04 19.60
CA PHE A 907 37.01 0.09 20.28
C PHE A 907 37.07 -0.66 21.62
N ALA A 908 37.60 -1.89 21.62
CA ALA A 908 37.79 -2.66 22.83
C ALA A 908 38.71 -1.96 23.84
N ALA A 909 39.81 -1.37 23.38
CA ALA A 909 40.71 -0.62 24.24
C ALA A 909 40.06 0.61 24.87
N ARG A 910 39.19 1.32 24.13
CA ARG A 910 38.43 2.46 24.66
C ARG A 910 37.44 2.05 25.75
N ILE A 911 36.80 0.90 25.59
CA ILE A 911 35.92 0.33 26.63
C ILE A 911 36.74 0.03 27.88
N ALA A 912 37.79 -0.79 27.76
CA ALA A 912 38.61 -1.21 28.90
C ALA A 912 39.20 -0.02 29.68
N ARG A 913 39.73 0.99 28.97
CA ARG A 913 40.28 2.20 29.60
C ARG A 913 39.24 3.06 30.31
N ARG A 914 37.99 3.08 29.84
CA ARG A 914 36.90 3.79 30.51
C ARG A 914 36.40 3.04 31.73
N THR A 915 36.28 1.71 31.64
CA THR A 915 35.87 0.86 32.76
C THR A 915 36.87 0.97 33.91
N ALA A 916 38.16 0.93 33.64
CA ALA A 916 39.21 1.04 34.65
C ALA A 916 39.42 2.47 35.21
N ALA A 917 38.89 3.51 34.56
CA ALA A 917 38.96 4.89 35.04
C ALA A 917 37.86 5.25 36.06
N LEU A 918 36.86 4.38 36.25
CA LEU A 918 35.83 4.54 37.27
C LEU A 918 36.40 4.08 38.63
N PRO A 919 36.22 4.83 39.74
CA PRO A 919 36.64 4.36 41.05
C PRO A 919 35.89 3.05 41.37
N PRO A 920 36.55 2.05 42.00
CA PRO A 920 35.85 0.83 42.40
C PRO A 920 34.72 1.20 43.35
N SER A 921 33.49 0.81 43.00
CA SER A 921 32.28 1.01 43.79
C SER A 921 32.31 0.20 45.09
#